data_AF-A0AAV9HI77-F1
#
_entry.id   AF-A0AAV9HI77-F1
#
_cell.length_a   1.000
_cell.length_b   1.000
_cell.length_c   1.000
_cell.angle_alpha   90.00
_cell.angle_beta   90.00
_cell.angle_gamma   90.00
#
_symmetry.space_group_name_H-M   'P 1'
#
loop_
_entity.id
_entity.type
_entity.pdbx_description
1 polymer ?
#
loop_
_entity_poly.entity_id
_entity_poly.type
_entity_poly.pdbx_seq_one_letter_code
_entity_poly.pdbx_strand_id
1 'polypeptide(L)'
;MTLSLLYSRQAARSIAKKLAPTQTRLLASGDVTTLQPSSSRVTYNNIQPPNRRFIHSSSSTSPRQSTKAPQQFSPFQHRSRMLSTKPLSPDNSNMASVTPTPSDPQQFMHTTGASDAVWTHLHPYSANPTFPSLSKDLSTDICIIGAGISGIQTAYELVRRGKQVVMLEAREVLSGESGRTSGHLNNDLDDGYIEISKKHGEKGAKLAAESHAWARDRIGEISKELGIECEYRKLPAYDVSQYPRGTKEWQDEEKELKEEADLQAKLGIESHYDPNLTVKGWTGKIDQRGGMVVGNQATFHPTKYLAGVLKWLKEQPNFQCYTGTRVMDVHEKGIEVLGLGHKSVEIKTEAGHTVKAEYAVEATAIPLQKLSIITELEYYRSYCIAIRVPKGSVEDCLLYDNAEEYKYVRLTACDEKDDYMVVGGCDHKVGQEETTTRYGELEQWTRERFPQAGKVDYAWSGQIFEPVDYMAFIGKNQGCNKIYIITGDSGDGLTHGTLAGRLIADEIDGVPNEWESLYNPKRVGSIVKVLPSLVSHDLQINTQYKRFLQTDITDIEDLKPGCGGVLNTNPATQKPVAVYKDDNGKVHKYSAICPHLKGVVCWNAAEKSFDCPVHGSRFSKEGICVDGPAKANLSPFDEAAEKAQQGMTAWAE
;
A
#
# COMPACT_ATOMS: atom_id res chain seq x y z
N MET A 1 37.99 -0.98 13.37
CA MET A 1 37.96 0.25 14.21
C MET A 1 39.41 0.57 14.52
N THR A 2 40.12 1.51 13.90
CA THR A 2 39.94 2.97 13.91
C THR A 2 40.77 3.50 12.72
N LEU A 3 40.14 3.85 11.60
CA LEU A 3 40.79 4.55 10.47
C LEU A 3 39.78 5.11 9.44
N SER A 4 38.50 4.72 9.53
CA SER A 4 37.42 5.23 8.67
C SER A 4 36.76 6.54 9.18
N LEU A 5 37.09 7.00 10.39
CA LEU A 5 36.47 8.20 11.01
C LEU A 5 37.13 9.54 10.66
N LEU A 6 38.22 9.55 9.89
CA LEU A 6 38.96 10.77 9.53
C LEU A 6 38.63 11.34 8.14
N TYR A 7 37.98 10.57 7.26
CA TYR A 7 37.61 11.06 5.91
C TYR A 7 36.25 11.77 5.86
N SER A 8 35.34 11.51 6.81
CA SER A 8 33.99 12.11 6.80
C SER A 8 33.91 13.51 7.45
N ARG A 9 35.00 14.04 8.01
CA ARG A 9 35.02 15.37 8.65
C ARG A 9 35.72 16.48 7.84
N GLN A 10 36.40 16.14 6.73
CA GLN A 10 37.03 17.14 5.84
C GLN A 10 36.18 17.53 4.62
N ALA A 11 35.19 16.72 4.23
CA ALA A 11 34.26 17.07 3.14
C ALA A 11 33.14 18.05 3.57
N ALA A 12 32.83 18.13 4.87
CA ALA A 12 31.73 18.97 5.40
C ALA A 12 32.15 20.41 5.82
N ARG A 13 33.38 20.84 5.52
CA ARG A 13 33.87 22.21 5.85
C ARG A 13 34.28 23.07 4.65
N SER A 14 34.01 22.62 3.42
CA SER A 14 34.34 23.38 2.19
C SER A 14 33.13 23.97 1.43
N ILE A 15 31.89 23.79 1.90
CA ILE A 15 30.68 24.34 1.25
C ILE A 15 29.85 25.11 2.28
N ALA A 16 30.50 26.06 2.96
CA ALA A 16 29.85 27.05 3.83
C ALA A 16 30.78 28.26 3.98
N LYS A 17 31.16 28.87 2.84
CA LYS A 17 31.83 30.18 2.78
C LYS A 17 31.82 30.69 1.33
N LYS A 18 30.69 31.27 0.91
CA LYS A 18 30.61 32.35 -0.08
C LYS A 18 29.15 32.83 -0.12
N LEU A 19 28.99 34.15 -0.22
CA LEU A 19 27.75 34.94 -0.22
C LEU A 19 27.32 35.47 1.15
N ALA A 20 28.02 36.51 1.60
CA ALA A 20 27.42 37.61 2.36
C ALA A 20 27.24 38.81 1.42
N PRO A 21 26.21 39.64 1.59
CA PRO A 21 25.85 40.71 0.65
C PRO A 21 26.59 42.02 0.98
N THR A 22 27.06 42.73 -0.05
CA THR A 22 27.63 44.07 0.07
C THR A 22 26.57 45.11 -0.28
N GLN A 23 26.19 45.93 0.69
CA GLN A 23 25.49 47.20 0.46
C GLN A 23 26.51 48.27 0.02
N THR A 24 26.14 49.10 -0.96
CA THR A 24 26.68 50.46 -1.11
C THR A 24 25.58 51.37 -1.63
N ARG A 25 25.55 52.59 -1.10
CA ARG A 25 24.47 53.58 -1.16
C ARG A 25 24.87 54.76 -2.06
N LEU A 26 23.86 55.37 -2.69
CA LEU A 26 23.71 56.76 -3.17
C LEU A 26 24.45 57.22 -4.45
N LEU A 27 23.68 57.72 -5.43
CA LEU A 27 23.47 59.15 -5.71
C LEU A 27 22.29 59.38 -6.68
N ALA A 28 21.75 60.60 -6.64
CA ALA A 28 20.44 61.03 -7.13
C ALA A 28 20.45 61.76 -8.50
N SER A 29 19.30 61.80 -9.19
CA SER A 29 18.69 62.94 -9.92
C SER A 29 17.57 62.43 -10.86
N GLY A 30 16.30 62.86 -10.66
CA GLY A 30 15.50 63.72 -11.58
C GLY A 30 14.75 62.88 -12.64
N ASP A 31 13.47 63.04 -13.04
CA ASP A 31 12.39 63.98 -12.77
C ASP A 31 11.02 63.35 -13.20
N VAL A 32 9.97 63.69 -12.44
CA VAL A 32 8.59 64.13 -12.82
C VAL A 32 7.79 63.46 -13.97
N THR A 33 6.61 62.88 -13.62
CA THR A 33 5.22 63.27 -14.07
C THR A 33 4.17 62.24 -13.60
N THR A 34 3.45 62.47 -12.48
CA THR A 34 2.00 62.85 -12.38
C THR A 34 1.01 62.21 -13.37
N LEU A 35 0.04 61.43 -12.85
CA LEU A 35 -1.43 61.66 -12.97
C LEU A 35 -2.25 60.57 -12.23
N GLN A 36 -3.04 61.03 -11.24
CA GLN A 36 -4.32 60.50 -10.71
C GLN A 36 -5.29 61.72 -10.72
N PRO A 37 -6.61 61.71 -10.35
CA PRO A 37 -7.46 60.67 -9.73
C PRO A 37 -8.94 60.61 -10.23
N SER A 38 -9.76 59.69 -9.68
CA SER A 38 -11.14 59.90 -9.16
C SER A 38 -11.57 58.58 -8.47
N SER A 39 -12.03 58.44 -7.22
CA SER A 39 -12.92 59.13 -6.27
C SER A 39 -14.35 58.58 -6.26
N SER A 40 -14.72 57.85 -5.20
CA SER A 40 -15.98 58.04 -4.46
C SER A 40 -16.01 57.27 -3.13
N ARG A 41 -16.40 57.99 -2.07
CA ARG A 41 -16.56 57.63 -0.65
C ARG A 41 -17.95 57.02 -0.35
N VAL A 42 -18.13 56.50 0.88
CA VAL A 42 -19.23 56.74 1.88
C VAL A 42 -19.13 55.62 2.96
N THR A 43 -18.47 55.81 4.12
CA THR A 43 -18.86 56.33 5.46
C THR A 43 -19.48 55.35 6.48
N TYR A 44 -18.70 55.14 7.56
CA TYR A 44 -18.93 54.87 9.00
C TYR A 44 -20.34 54.79 9.63
N ASN A 45 -20.45 53.92 10.65
CA ASN A 45 -20.83 54.34 12.02
C ASN A 45 -20.33 53.38 13.12
N ASN A 46 -19.82 53.99 14.20
CA ASN A 46 -19.32 53.43 15.47
C ASN A 46 -20.35 53.71 16.57
N ILE A 47 -20.58 52.80 17.51
CA ILE A 47 -21.06 53.12 18.87
C ILE A 47 -20.36 52.23 19.91
N GLN A 48 -19.78 52.86 20.93
CA GLN A 48 -19.17 52.28 22.14
C GLN A 48 -20.05 52.59 23.40
N PRO A 49 -19.75 52.00 24.58
CA PRO A 49 -20.73 51.64 25.62
C PRO A 49 -20.75 52.59 26.84
N PRO A 50 -21.48 52.26 27.92
CA PRO A 50 -21.24 52.84 29.24
C PRO A 50 -20.86 51.84 30.36
N ASN A 51 -20.15 52.42 31.33
CA ASN A 51 -19.48 51.89 32.53
C ASN A 51 -20.34 51.83 33.81
N ARG A 52 -19.77 51.17 34.85
CA ARG A 52 -19.82 51.39 36.33
C ARG A 52 -20.46 50.23 37.12
N ARG A 53 -20.05 49.82 38.34
CA ARG A 53 -18.99 50.19 39.31
C ARG A 53 -18.89 49.07 40.40
N PHE A 54 -17.66 48.88 40.91
CA PHE A 54 -17.13 48.33 42.20
C PHE A 54 -18.05 47.86 43.36
N ILE A 55 -17.59 46.84 44.12
CA ILE A 55 -17.21 46.89 45.57
C ILE A 55 -16.35 45.65 45.97
N HIS A 56 -15.44 45.88 46.93
CA HIS A 56 -14.36 45.08 47.53
C HIS A 56 -14.74 43.82 48.33
N SER A 57 -13.83 42.82 48.40
CA SER A 57 -13.02 42.51 49.61
C SER A 57 -12.01 41.35 49.44
N SER A 58 -10.73 41.70 49.64
CA SER A 58 -9.58 40.94 50.17
C SER A 58 -9.65 39.41 50.42
N SER A 59 -8.66 38.65 49.93
CA SER A 59 -7.44 38.35 50.71
C SER A 59 -6.40 37.54 49.91
N SER A 60 -5.15 37.75 50.30
CA SER A 60 -3.85 37.32 49.79
C SER A 60 -3.63 35.82 49.55
N THR A 61 -2.98 35.47 48.44
CA THR A 61 -1.56 35.02 48.38
C THR A 61 -1.16 34.66 46.94
N SER A 62 0.08 34.97 46.55
CA SER A 62 0.73 34.66 45.27
C SER A 62 2.19 34.26 45.58
N PRO A 63 3.00 33.74 44.65
CA PRO A 63 2.68 33.08 43.38
C PRO A 63 3.47 31.76 43.17
N ARG A 64 3.00 30.88 42.28
CA ARG A 64 3.90 30.07 41.44
C ARG A 64 3.39 30.04 40.01
N GLN A 65 4.14 30.72 39.14
CA GLN A 65 4.04 30.61 37.69
C GLN A 65 4.44 29.18 37.29
N SER A 66 3.57 28.49 36.55
CA SER A 66 3.99 27.49 35.57
C SER A 66 3.14 27.69 34.32
N THR A 67 3.78 28.19 33.27
CA THR A 67 3.26 28.29 31.92
C THR A 67 2.83 26.89 31.44
N LYS A 68 1.52 26.67 31.33
CA LYS A 68 0.96 25.50 30.63
C LYS A 68 1.06 25.74 29.13
N ALA A 69 1.95 24.99 28.48
CA ALA A 69 1.92 24.78 27.04
C ALA A 69 0.72 23.87 26.68
N PRO A 70 0.06 24.08 25.53
CA PRO A 70 -1.03 23.21 25.09
C PRO A 70 -0.48 21.82 24.74
N GLN A 71 -1.07 20.78 25.32
CA GLN A 71 -0.81 19.39 24.99
C GLN A 71 -1.37 19.11 23.58
N GLN A 72 -0.45 18.89 22.63
CA GLN A 72 -0.76 18.32 21.33
C GLN A 72 -1.19 16.86 21.52
N PHE A 73 -2.42 16.56 21.12
CA PHE A 73 -2.87 15.20 20.87
C PHE A 73 -2.33 14.78 19.49
N SER A 74 -1.61 13.68 19.45
CA SER A 74 -1.17 12.99 18.23
C SER A 74 -2.06 11.77 18.06
N PRO A 75 -2.73 11.56 16.92
CA PRO A 75 -3.25 10.24 16.59
C PRO A 75 -2.04 9.35 16.23
N PHE A 76 -2.05 8.09 16.66
CA PHE A 76 -1.00 7.09 16.44
C PHE A 76 0.39 7.41 17.05
N GLN A 77 0.47 7.41 18.39
CA GLN A 77 1.70 6.95 19.06
C GLN A 77 1.48 5.51 19.51
N HIS A 78 2.17 4.56 18.89
CA HIS A 78 2.32 3.20 19.41
C HIS A 78 2.81 3.27 20.87
N ARG A 79 1.88 3.10 21.80
CA ARG A 79 2.17 2.80 23.20
C ARG A 79 1.81 1.35 23.42
N SER A 80 2.79 0.44 23.26
CA SER A 80 2.66 -0.90 23.82
C SER A 80 2.41 -0.79 25.32
N ARG A 81 1.14 -0.88 25.73
CA ARG A 81 0.76 -1.32 27.06
C ARG A 81 0.40 -2.77 26.92
N MET A 82 1.32 -3.64 27.35
CA MET A 82 1.01 -5.04 27.58
C MET A 82 -0.21 -5.11 28.50
N LEU A 83 -1.37 -5.47 27.95
CA LEU A 83 -2.38 -6.13 28.74
C LEU A 83 -1.78 -7.47 29.12
N SER A 84 -1.53 -7.65 30.42
CA SER A 84 -1.09 -8.91 31.00
C SER A 84 -2.20 -9.93 30.86
N THR A 85 -2.31 -10.54 29.68
CA THR A 85 -2.98 -11.82 29.52
C THR A 85 -1.95 -12.88 29.89
N LYS A 86 -2.20 -13.61 30.98
CA LYS A 86 -1.39 -14.79 31.35
C LYS A 86 -1.25 -15.69 30.11
N PRO A 87 -0.04 -16.23 29.84
CA PRO A 87 0.12 -17.17 28.73
C PRO A 87 -0.71 -18.41 29.03
N LEU A 88 -1.78 -18.60 28.25
CA LEU A 88 -2.43 -19.89 28.13
C LEU A 88 -1.48 -20.77 27.33
N SER A 89 -1.12 -21.91 27.91
CA SER A 89 -0.37 -22.98 27.26
C SER A 89 -0.95 -23.27 25.87
N PRO A 90 -0.15 -23.33 24.80
CA PRO A 90 -0.65 -23.57 23.46
C PRO A 90 -1.07 -25.04 23.36
N ASP A 91 -2.37 -25.29 23.47
CA ASP A 91 -2.95 -26.54 22.99
C ASP A 91 -3.12 -26.41 21.47
N ASN A 92 -2.03 -26.64 20.74
CA ASN A 92 -1.91 -26.58 19.27
C ASN A 92 -2.68 -27.72 18.55
N SER A 93 -3.70 -28.30 19.17
CA SER A 93 -4.38 -29.50 18.67
C SER A 93 -5.60 -29.21 17.78
N ASN A 94 -6.02 -27.95 17.60
CA ASN A 94 -7.22 -27.58 16.83
C ASN A 94 -7.03 -26.47 15.78
N MET A 95 -5.81 -26.23 15.29
CA MET A 95 -5.69 -25.56 13.99
C MET A 95 -6.19 -26.55 12.93
N ALA A 96 -7.38 -26.31 12.39
CA ALA A 96 -7.88 -27.04 11.25
C ALA A 96 -6.84 -26.93 10.14
N SER A 97 -6.24 -28.07 9.79
CA SER A 97 -5.36 -28.19 8.64
C SER A 97 -6.17 -27.73 7.42
N VAL A 98 -5.90 -26.51 6.95
CA VAL A 98 -6.17 -26.15 5.55
C VAL A 98 -5.51 -27.27 4.75
N THR A 99 -6.32 -28.05 4.05
CA THR A 99 -5.82 -29.23 3.35
C THR A 99 -4.75 -28.73 2.39
N PRO A 100 -3.48 -29.15 2.53
CA PRO A 100 -2.45 -28.63 1.65
C PRO A 100 -2.80 -29.10 0.24
N THR A 101 -3.18 -28.15 -0.61
CA THR A 101 -3.12 -28.35 -2.06
C THR A 101 -1.71 -28.89 -2.35
N PRO A 102 -1.55 -29.93 -3.19
CA PRO A 102 -0.23 -30.39 -3.59
C PRO A 102 0.62 -29.18 -3.94
N SER A 103 1.84 -29.07 -3.39
CA SER A 103 2.67 -27.89 -3.59
C SER A 103 2.95 -27.74 -5.08
N ASP A 104 2.23 -26.82 -5.72
CA ASP A 104 2.55 -26.41 -7.07
C ASP A 104 3.98 -25.89 -7.03
N PRO A 105 4.93 -26.53 -7.72
CA PRO A 105 6.30 -26.05 -7.73
C PRO A 105 6.36 -24.60 -8.22
N GLN A 106 5.40 -24.15 -9.05
CA GLN A 106 5.31 -22.82 -9.63
C GLN A 106 4.39 -21.85 -8.87
N GLN A 107 3.98 -22.17 -7.64
CA GLN A 107 3.09 -21.33 -6.82
C GLN A 107 3.50 -19.84 -6.85
N PHE A 108 4.81 -19.56 -6.68
CA PHE A 108 5.34 -18.20 -6.62
C PHE A 108 5.43 -17.47 -7.98
N MET A 109 5.19 -18.17 -9.09
CA MET A 109 4.98 -17.55 -10.40
C MET A 109 3.55 -17.04 -10.56
N HIS A 110 2.60 -17.65 -9.86
CA HIS A 110 1.18 -17.30 -9.91
C HIS A 110 0.73 -16.39 -8.76
N THR A 111 1.49 -16.28 -7.67
CA THR A 111 1.14 -15.44 -6.52
C THR A 111 2.38 -15.05 -5.70
N THR A 112 2.26 -14.14 -4.73
CA THR A 112 3.37 -13.71 -3.83
C THR A 112 3.49 -14.55 -2.56
N GLY A 113 2.75 -15.65 -2.44
CA GLY A 113 2.60 -16.42 -1.20
C GLY A 113 2.49 -17.92 -1.39
N ALA A 114 2.80 -18.69 -0.35
CA ALA A 114 2.65 -20.14 -0.38
C ALA A 114 1.20 -20.64 -0.39
N SER A 115 0.24 -19.80 -0.02
CA SER A 115 -1.19 -20.11 -0.05
C SER A 115 -1.92 -19.35 -1.16
N ASP A 116 -3.04 -19.93 -1.60
CA ASP A 116 -3.94 -19.29 -2.53
C ASP A 116 -4.94 -18.36 -1.81
N ALA A 117 -5.24 -17.23 -2.44
CA ALA A 117 -6.37 -16.40 -2.05
C ALA A 117 -7.68 -17.04 -2.51
N VAL A 118 -8.79 -16.68 -1.85
CA VAL A 118 -10.15 -17.19 -2.16
C VAL A 118 -10.54 -17.05 -3.64
N TRP A 119 -9.93 -16.12 -4.36
CA TRP A 119 -10.21 -15.86 -5.78
C TRP A 119 -9.93 -17.05 -6.70
N THR A 120 -9.04 -17.97 -6.29
CA THR A 120 -8.77 -19.18 -7.08
C THR A 120 -9.93 -20.18 -7.05
N HIS A 121 -10.87 -20.03 -6.09
CA HIS A 121 -12.02 -20.93 -5.92
C HIS A 121 -12.89 -21.00 -7.18
N LEU A 122 -13.28 -19.84 -7.72
CA LEU A 122 -14.12 -19.72 -8.91
C LEU A 122 -13.35 -19.23 -10.14
N HIS A 123 -12.07 -18.87 -9.99
CA HIS A 123 -11.21 -18.39 -11.06
C HIS A 123 -9.77 -18.86 -10.84
N PRO A 124 -9.45 -20.13 -11.14
CA PRO A 124 -8.10 -20.67 -10.96
C PRO A 124 -7.09 -19.94 -11.87
N TYR A 125 -5.79 -19.99 -11.54
CA TYR A 125 -4.75 -19.28 -12.30
C TYR A 125 -4.74 -19.62 -13.79
N SER A 126 -5.08 -20.86 -14.16
CA SER A 126 -5.19 -21.31 -15.55
C SER A 126 -6.31 -20.63 -16.36
N ALA A 127 -7.25 -19.94 -15.70
CA ALA A 127 -8.29 -19.16 -16.35
C ALA A 127 -7.82 -17.75 -16.77
N ASN A 128 -6.63 -17.32 -16.31
CA ASN A 128 -6.02 -16.06 -16.74
C ASN A 128 -5.51 -16.17 -18.18
N PRO A 129 -5.54 -15.06 -18.96
CA PRO A 129 -4.89 -15.02 -20.27
C PRO A 129 -3.39 -15.23 -20.15
N THR A 130 -2.84 -16.08 -21.00
CA THR A 130 -1.39 -16.28 -21.11
C THR A 130 -0.77 -15.36 -22.15
N PHE A 131 0.49 -15.01 -21.92
CA PHE A 131 1.30 -14.14 -22.77
C PHE A 131 2.70 -14.76 -22.96
N PRO A 132 3.39 -14.45 -24.06
CA PRO A 132 4.76 -14.94 -24.29
C PRO A 132 5.78 -14.10 -23.51
N SER A 133 6.98 -14.63 -23.32
CA SER A 133 8.13 -13.83 -22.89
C SER A 133 8.65 -12.93 -24.00
N LEU A 134 9.22 -11.78 -23.63
CA LEU A 134 9.83 -10.87 -24.60
C LEU A 134 11.11 -11.51 -25.18
N SER A 135 11.13 -11.72 -26.49
CA SER A 135 12.23 -12.44 -27.18
C SER A 135 13.04 -11.56 -28.14
N LYS A 136 12.75 -10.26 -28.21
CA LYS A 136 13.42 -9.30 -29.10
C LYS A 136 13.24 -7.87 -28.60
N ASP A 137 14.07 -6.97 -29.11
CA ASP A 137 13.91 -5.54 -28.88
C ASP A 137 12.64 -5.00 -29.57
N LEU A 138 11.99 -4.02 -28.94
CA LEU A 138 10.74 -3.42 -29.43
C LEU A 138 10.73 -1.90 -29.27
N SER A 139 9.86 -1.25 -30.03
CA SER A 139 9.50 0.16 -29.86
C SER A 139 7.98 0.29 -29.71
N THR A 140 7.53 1.22 -28.87
CA THR A 140 6.11 1.48 -28.61
C THR A 140 5.91 2.95 -28.23
N ASP A 141 4.67 3.43 -28.16
CA ASP A 141 4.42 4.76 -27.60
C ASP A 141 4.60 4.70 -26.09
N ILE A 142 4.00 3.69 -25.44
CA ILE A 142 3.97 3.59 -23.98
C ILE A 142 4.35 2.18 -23.54
N CYS A 143 5.27 2.09 -22.58
CA CYS A 143 5.64 0.84 -21.92
C CYS A 143 5.13 0.86 -20.46
N ILE A 144 4.25 -0.06 -20.11
CA ILE A 144 3.72 -0.24 -18.75
C ILE A 144 4.47 -1.41 -18.10
N ILE A 145 4.93 -1.22 -16.87
CA ILE A 145 5.69 -2.23 -16.12
C ILE A 145 4.85 -2.66 -14.92
N GLY A 146 4.40 -3.91 -14.93
CA GLY A 146 3.50 -4.51 -13.95
C GLY A 146 2.09 -4.76 -14.52
N ALA A 147 1.61 -5.98 -14.39
CA ALA A 147 0.29 -6.44 -14.84
C ALA A 147 -0.68 -6.67 -13.66
N GLY A 148 -0.63 -5.81 -12.65
CA GLY A 148 -1.67 -5.67 -11.62
C GLY A 148 -2.76 -4.68 -12.05
N ILE A 149 -3.70 -4.35 -11.14
CA ILE A 149 -4.83 -3.45 -11.44
C ILE A 149 -4.37 -2.10 -12.01
N SER A 150 -3.34 -1.49 -11.42
CA SER A 150 -2.81 -0.20 -11.87
C SER A 150 -2.32 -0.24 -13.32
N GLY A 151 -1.57 -1.28 -13.68
CA GLY A 151 -1.06 -1.46 -15.05
C GLY A 151 -2.16 -1.78 -16.05
N ILE A 152 -3.08 -2.67 -15.68
CA ILE A 152 -4.20 -3.09 -16.54
C ILE A 152 -5.17 -1.93 -16.80
N GLN A 153 -5.53 -1.16 -15.78
CA GLN A 153 -6.42 0.00 -15.94
C GLN A 153 -5.75 1.12 -16.73
N THR A 154 -4.46 1.35 -16.51
CA THR A 154 -3.68 2.29 -17.32
C THR A 154 -3.63 1.86 -18.79
N ALA A 155 -3.39 0.57 -19.06
CA ALA A 155 -3.42 0.02 -20.41
C ALA A 155 -4.80 0.20 -21.05
N TYR A 156 -5.88 -0.12 -20.32
CA TYR A 156 -7.24 0.04 -20.79
C TYR A 156 -7.56 1.48 -21.25
N GLU A 157 -7.27 2.46 -20.41
CA GLU A 157 -7.50 3.87 -20.74
C GLU A 157 -6.64 4.34 -21.93
N LEU A 158 -5.37 3.97 -22.00
CA LEU A 158 -4.47 4.38 -23.09
C LEU A 158 -4.79 3.70 -24.43
N VAL A 159 -5.13 2.41 -24.41
CA VAL A 159 -5.49 1.64 -25.61
C VAL A 159 -6.78 2.19 -26.23
N ARG A 160 -7.79 2.55 -25.42
CA ARG A 160 -9.02 3.20 -25.90
C ARG A 160 -8.77 4.57 -26.52
N ARG A 161 -7.70 5.25 -26.12
CA ARG A 161 -7.26 6.53 -26.70
C ARG A 161 -6.35 6.34 -27.92
N GLY A 162 -6.21 5.12 -28.43
CA GLY A 162 -5.48 4.80 -29.65
C GLY A 162 -3.96 4.78 -29.52
N LYS A 163 -3.42 4.70 -28.30
CA LYS A 163 -1.97 4.61 -28.08
C LYS A 163 -1.47 3.19 -28.34
N GLN A 164 -0.24 3.05 -28.83
CA GLN A 164 0.46 1.76 -28.86
C GLN A 164 1.02 1.46 -27.47
N VAL A 165 0.58 0.36 -26.86
CA VAL A 165 0.94 -0.02 -25.49
C VAL A 165 1.61 -1.39 -25.48
N VAL A 166 2.78 -1.45 -24.83
CA VAL A 166 3.44 -2.70 -24.43
C VAL A 166 3.39 -2.79 -22.91
N MET A 167 2.97 -3.94 -22.38
CA MET A 167 2.98 -4.23 -20.94
C MET A 167 3.96 -5.36 -20.62
N LEU A 168 4.81 -5.16 -19.62
CA LEU A 168 5.80 -6.14 -19.17
C LEU A 168 5.49 -6.59 -17.74
N GLU A 169 5.42 -7.90 -17.51
CA GLU A 169 5.23 -8.52 -16.20
C GLU A 169 6.38 -9.49 -15.92
N ALA A 170 6.94 -9.43 -14.72
CA ALA A 170 8.10 -10.20 -14.33
C ALA A 170 7.77 -11.68 -14.09
N ARG A 171 6.52 -12.00 -13.75
CA ARG A 171 6.00 -13.36 -13.57
C ARG A 171 4.76 -13.57 -14.43
N GLU A 172 3.74 -14.26 -13.93
CA GLU A 172 2.43 -14.31 -14.59
C GLU A 172 1.59 -13.07 -14.28
N VAL A 173 0.64 -12.75 -15.16
CA VAL A 173 -0.33 -11.68 -14.92
C VAL A 173 -1.09 -11.93 -13.62
N LEU A 174 -1.41 -10.85 -12.89
CA LEU A 174 -2.14 -10.91 -11.62
C LEU A 174 -1.43 -11.68 -10.49
N SER A 175 -0.15 -12.01 -10.63
CA SER A 175 0.61 -12.75 -9.62
C SER A 175 1.09 -11.90 -8.44
N GLY A 176 0.72 -10.62 -8.41
CA GLY A 176 1.02 -9.67 -7.33
C GLY A 176 -0.16 -9.47 -6.37
N GLU A 177 -0.17 -8.32 -5.70
CA GLU A 177 -1.14 -7.99 -4.64
C GLU A 177 -2.58 -7.85 -5.16
N SER A 178 -2.80 -7.51 -6.43
CA SER A 178 -4.14 -7.53 -7.04
C SER A 178 -4.79 -8.92 -7.04
N GLY A 179 -3.98 -9.99 -7.03
CA GLY A 179 -4.43 -11.37 -6.89
C GLY A 179 -4.58 -11.84 -5.44
N ARG A 180 -4.15 -11.03 -4.45
CA ARG A 180 -4.18 -11.34 -3.01
C ARG A 180 -4.99 -10.34 -2.17
N THR A 181 -5.59 -9.34 -2.80
CA THR A 181 -6.50 -8.39 -2.13
C THR A 181 -7.70 -9.08 -1.47
N SER A 182 -8.36 -8.40 -0.54
CA SER A 182 -9.65 -8.78 0.03
C SER A 182 -10.84 -8.38 -0.87
N GLY A 183 -10.64 -7.54 -1.89
CA GLY A 183 -11.68 -7.19 -2.86
C GLY A 183 -12.71 -6.18 -2.36
N HIS A 184 -12.33 -5.29 -1.44
CA HIS A 184 -13.14 -4.12 -1.05
C HIS A 184 -12.99 -3.03 -2.11
N LEU A 185 -14.11 -2.47 -2.57
CA LEU A 185 -14.13 -1.43 -3.59
C LEU A 185 -14.97 -0.26 -3.08
N ASN A 186 -14.34 0.57 -2.26
CA ASN A 186 -14.98 1.61 -1.46
C ASN A 186 -14.43 2.99 -1.82
N ASN A 187 -15.14 4.03 -1.38
CA ASN A 187 -14.62 5.39 -1.24
C ASN A 187 -14.70 5.85 0.21
N ASP A 188 -14.89 4.91 1.12
CA ASP A 188 -14.68 5.03 2.55
C ASP A 188 -13.28 4.49 2.81
N LEU A 189 -12.32 5.40 2.97
CA LEU A 189 -10.89 5.10 2.84
C LEU A 189 -10.32 4.66 4.19
N ASP A 190 -9.37 3.73 4.17
CA ASP A 190 -8.82 3.06 5.36
C ASP A 190 -8.29 4.06 6.42
N ASP A 191 -7.72 5.19 5.97
CA ASP A 191 -7.15 6.22 6.85
C ASP A 191 -8.17 7.24 7.40
N GLY A 192 -9.40 7.23 6.88
CA GLY A 192 -10.48 8.14 7.26
C GLY A 192 -10.33 9.58 6.75
N TYR A 193 -11.45 10.25 6.47
CA TYR A 193 -11.45 11.61 5.92
C TYR A 193 -11.03 12.67 6.94
N ILE A 194 -11.17 12.42 8.24
CA ILE A 194 -10.64 13.32 9.28
C ILE A 194 -9.13 13.45 9.14
N GLU A 195 -8.39 12.34 9.02
CA GLU A 195 -6.92 12.38 8.92
C GLU A 195 -6.46 12.87 7.56
N ILE A 196 -7.12 12.45 6.47
CA ILE A 196 -6.85 12.95 5.13
C ILE A 196 -7.05 14.48 5.08
N SER A 197 -8.11 15.00 5.68
CA SER A 197 -8.38 16.45 5.74
C SER A 197 -7.33 17.21 6.57
N LYS A 198 -6.80 16.61 7.65
CA LYS A 198 -5.70 17.20 8.43
C LYS A 198 -4.42 17.35 7.60
N LYS A 199 -4.13 16.40 6.70
CA LYS A 199 -2.91 16.39 5.86
C LYS A 199 -3.05 17.22 4.59
N HIS A 200 -4.20 17.12 3.92
CA HIS A 200 -4.43 17.66 2.57
C HIS A 200 -5.47 18.79 2.50
N GLY A 201 -6.03 19.16 3.65
CA GLY A 201 -7.13 20.12 3.75
C GLY A 201 -8.46 19.56 3.23
N GLU A 202 -9.54 20.29 3.48
CA GLU A 202 -10.89 19.91 3.05
C GLU A 202 -10.99 19.72 1.52
N LYS A 203 -10.25 20.55 0.75
CA LYS A 203 -10.18 20.37 -0.70
C LYS A 203 -9.54 19.03 -1.08
N GLY A 204 -8.43 18.64 -0.44
CA GLY A 204 -7.79 17.36 -0.71
C GLY A 204 -8.67 16.17 -0.34
N ALA A 205 -9.32 16.22 0.82
CA ALA A 205 -10.29 15.22 1.25
C ALA A 205 -11.46 15.08 0.27
N LYS A 206 -11.97 16.20 -0.26
CA LYS A 206 -13.02 16.18 -1.28
C LYS A 206 -12.56 15.53 -2.59
N LEU A 207 -11.36 15.86 -3.06
CA LEU A 207 -10.81 15.25 -4.28
C LEU A 207 -10.58 13.74 -4.10
N ALA A 208 -10.16 13.30 -2.90
CA ALA A 208 -10.06 11.88 -2.56
C ALA A 208 -11.44 11.21 -2.67
N ALA A 209 -12.46 11.77 -2.02
CA ALA A 209 -13.83 11.24 -2.06
C ALA A 209 -14.38 11.10 -3.49
N GLU A 210 -14.22 12.15 -4.30
CA GLU A 210 -14.72 12.17 -5.67
C GLU A 210 -13.98 11.19 -6.60
N SER A 211 -12.66 11.13 -6.49
CA SER A 211 -11.83 10.28 -7.37
C SER A 211 -11.96 8.79 -7.05
N HIS A 212 -12.07 8.43 -5.77
CA HIS A 212 -12.32 7.05 -5.34
C HIS A 212 -13.74 6.59 -5.66
N ALA A 213 -14.75 7.46 -5.48
CA ALA A 213 -16.11 7.17 -5.93
C ALA A 213 -16.18 6.95 -7.45
N TRP A 214 -15.47 7.77 -8.22
CA TRP A 214 -15.35 7.57 -9.66
C TRP A 214 -14.68 6.24 -10.01
N ALA A 215 -13.59 5.86 -9.33
CA ALA A 215 -12.88 4.62 -9.58
C ALA A 215 -13.76 3.38 -9.32
N ARG A 216 -14.49 3.38 -8.20
CA ARG A 216 -15.47 2.35 -7.85
C ARG A 216 -16.53 2.18 -8.93
N ASP A 217 -17.11 3.29 -9.39
CA ASP A 217 -18.18 3.27 -10.39
C ASP A 217 -17.63 2.89 -11.77
N ARG A 218 -16.42 3.34 -12.10
CA ARG A 218 -15.73 3.02 -13.36
C ARG A 218 -15.50 1.52 -13.55
N ILE A 219 -15.14 0.78 -12.50
CA ILE A 219 -15.04 -0.69 -12.57
C ILE A 219 -16.39 -1.32 -12.94
N GLY A 220 -17.48 -0.85 -12.34
CA GLY A 220 -18.84 -1.32 -12.66
C GLY A 220 -19.23 -1.02 -14.11
N GLU A 221 -18.91 0.17 -14.60
CA GLU A 221 -19.12 0.57 -15.99
C GLU A 221 -18.33 -0.30 -16.97
N ILE A 222 -17.03 -0.50 -16.74
CA ILE A 222 -16.17 -1.33 -17.60
C ILE A 222 -16.65 -2.78 -17.59
N SER A 223 -17.00 -3.31 -16.41
CA SER A 223 -17.52 -4.67 -16.29
C SER A 223 -18.77 -4.86 -17.14
N LYS A 224 -19.70 -3.89 -17.10
CA LYS A 224 -20.91 -3.91 -17.92
C LYS A 224 -20.61 -3.73 -19.42
N GLU A 225 -19.73 -2.79 -19.78
CA GLU A 225 -19.35 -2.50 -21.17
C GLU A 225 -18.72 -3.72 -21.85
N LEU A 226 -17.88 -4.45 -21.12
CA LEU A 226 -17.14 -5.60 -21.63
C LEU A 226 -17.86 -6.94 -21.38
N GLY A 227 -19.00 -6.96 -20.70
CA GLY A 227 -19.74 -8.18 -20.36
C GLY A 227 -18.99 -9.10 -19.39
N ILE A 228 -18.28 -8.52 -18.41
CA ILE A 228 -17.49 -9.26 -17.43
C ILE A 228 -18.33 -9.55 -16.18
N GLU A 229 -18.66 -10.82 -15.99
CA GLU A 229 -19.34 -11.32 -14.79
C GLU A 229 -18.35 -11.44 -13.61
N CYS A 230 -18.10 -10.33 -12.92
CA CYS A 230 -17.16 -10.22 -11.80
C CYS A 230 -17.85 -9.96 -10.46
N GLU A 231 -19.10 -10.37 -10.26
CA GLU A 231 -19.81 -10.20 -8.98
C GLU A 231 -19.90 -8.73 -8.49
N TYR A 232 -19.74 -7.76 -9.40
CA TYR A 232 -19.83 -6.33 -9.08
C TYR A 232 -21.23 -5.99 -8.59
N ARG A 233 -21.30 -5.40 -7.39
CA ARG A 233 -22.54 -4.90 -6.80
C ARG A 233 -22.27 -3.80 -5.80
N LYS A 234 -23.22 -2.88 -5.66
CA LYS A 234 -23.18 -1.83 -4.64
C LYS A 234 -23.77 -2.33 -3.33
N LEU A 235 -23.15 -1.95 -2.22
CA LEU A 235 -23.49 -2.36 -0.86
C LEU A 235 -23.37 -1.16 0.10
N PRO A 236 -24.07 -1.19 1.25
CA PRO A 236 -23.69 -0.35 2.37
C PRO A 236 -22.39 -0.87 3.01
N ALA A 237 -21.62 0.06 3.58
CA ALA A 237 -20.56 -0.23 4.54
C ALA A 237 -21.00 0.17 5.95
N TYR A 238 -20.54 -0.61 6.93
CA TYR A 238 -20.82 -0.41 8.35
C TYR A 238 -19.52 -0.37 9.14
N ASP A 239 -19.24 0.75 9.78
CA ASP A 239 -18.15 0.88 10.75
C ASP A 239 -18.72 0.77 12.15
N VAL A 240 -18.27 -0.24 12.88
CA VAL A 240 -18.76 -0.54 14.23
C VAL A 240 -17.62 -0.49 15.24
N SER A 241 -17.98 -0.15 16.48
CA SER A 241 -17.03 -0.26 17.58
C SER A 241 -16.76 -1.73 17.90
N GLN A 242 -15.49 -2.06 18.13
CA GLN A 242 -15.10 -3.37 18.67
C GLN A 242 -15.28 -3.47 20.19
N TYR A 243 -15.41 -2.33 20.87
CA TYR A 243 -15.41 -2.29 22.33
C TYR A 243 -16.80 -2.59 22.90
N PRO A 244 -16.86 -3.21 24.10
CA PRO A 244 -18.13 -3.44 24.76
C PRO A 244 -18.89 -2.13 24.99
N ARG A 245 -20.15 -2.09 24.56
CA ARG A 245 -21.01 -0.92 24.69
C ARG A 245 -21.05 -0.40 26.13
N GLY A 246 -20.84 0.91 26.28
CA GLY A 246 -20.87 1.60 27.57
C GLY A 246 -19.51 1.73 28.27
N THR A 247 -18.44 1.14 27.73
CA THR A 247 -17.07 1.46 28.17
C THR A 247 -16.65 2.86 27.71
N LYS A 248 -15.55 3.38 28.25
CA LYS A 248 -15.02 4.68 27.83
C LYS A 248 -14.52 4.63 26.39
N GLU A 249 -13.86 3.55 26.02
CA GLU A 249 -13.29 3.33 24.69
C GLU A 249 -14.40 3.30 23.63
N TRP A 250 -15.52 2.62 23.91
CA TRP A 250 -16.70 2.64 23.04
C TRP A 250 -17.29 4.06 22.88
N GLN A 251 -17.34 4.85 23.96
CA GLN A 251 -17.86 6.23 23.88
C GLN A 251 -16.94 7.15 23.08
N ASP A 252 -15.62 6.95 23.19
CA ASP A 252 -14.63 7.70 22.44
C ASP A 252 -14.73 7.35 20.93
N GLU A 253 -14.78 6.06 20.57
CA GLU A 253 -14.99 5.61 19.17
C GLU A 253 -16.36 6.05 18.60
N GLU A 254 -17.44 5.96 19.38
CA GLU A 254 -18.77 6.42 18.94
C GLU A 254 -18.74 7.91 18.55
N LYS A 255 -17.97 8.72 19.27
CA LYS A 255 -17.82 10.13 18.96
C LYS A 255 -17.04 10.32 17.65
N GLU A 256 -15.96 9.57 17.47
CA GLU A 256 -15.14 9.62 16.25
C GLU A 256 -15.95 9.21 15.01
N LEU A 257 -16.74 8.12 15.10
CA LEU A 257 -17.64 7.68 14.03
C LEU A 257 -18.68 8.75 13.65
N LYS A 258 -19.23 9.49 14.63
CA LYS A 258 -20.16 10.60 14.35
C LYS A 258 -19.47 11.77 13.64
N GLU A 259 -18.27 12.13 14.10
CA GLU A 259 -17.48 13.20 13.49
C GLU A 259 -17.06 12.85 12.05
N GLU A 260 -16.67 11.59 11.81
CA GLU A 260 -16.32 11.07 10.49
C GLU A 260 -17.54 11.08 9.57
N ALA A 261 -18.68 10.55 10.01
CA ALA A 261 -19.92 10.55 9.23
C ALA A 261 -20.36 11.97 8.81
N ASP A 262 -20.29 12.93 9.74
CA ASP A 262 -20.61 14.33 9.47
C ASP A 262 -19.65 14.97 8.45
N LEU A 263 -18.36 14.59 8.47
CA LEU A 263 -17.38 15.06 7.50
C LEU A 263 -17.62 14.43 6.13
N GLN A 264 -17.78 13.11 6.07
CA GLN A 264 -18.08 12.38 4.84
C GLN A 264 -19.32 12.93 4.14
N ALA A 265 -20.39 13.21 4.90
CA ALA A 265 -21.60 13.85 4.38
C ALA A 265 -21.32 15.22 3.74
N LYS A 266 -20.46 16.05 4.35
CA LYS A 266 -20.04 17.35 3.78
C LYS A 266 -19.20 17.20 2.51
N LEU A 267 -18.43 16.12 2.40
CA LEU A 267 -17.64 15.79 1.22
C LEU A 267 -18.47 15.18 0.08
N GLY A 268 -19.77 14.93 0.31
CA GLY A 268 -20.69 14.40 -0.69
C GLY A 268 -20.82 12.88 -0.69
N ILE A 269 -20.31 12.22 0.36
CA ILE A 269 -20.50 10.77 0.58
C ILE A 269 -21.83 10.57 1.33
N GLU A 270 -22.63 9.58 0.93
CA GLU A 270 -23.83 9.20 1.67
C GLU A 270 -23.43 8.52 2.98
N SER A 271 -23.28 9.30 4.05
CA SER A 271 -22.81 8.80 5.35
C SER A 271 -23.62 9.37 6.51
N HIS A 272 -23.92 8.54 7.50
CA HIS A 272 -24.58 8.95 8.75
C HIS A 272 -24.32 7.95 9.87
N TYR A 273 -24.45 8.39 11.12
CA TYR A 273 -24.42 7.49 12.28
C TYR A 273 -25.81 6.96 12.61
N ASP A 274 -25.95 5.64 12.77
CA ASP A 274 -27.17 4.98 13.25
C ASP A 274 -26.93 4.33 14.63
N PRO A 275 -27.54 4.84 15.72
CA PRO A 275 -27.37 4.30 17.07
C PRO A 275 -27.99 2.91 17.29
N ASN A 276 -28.83 2.45 16.35
CA ASN A 276 -29.53 1.17 16.39
C ASN A 276 -29.06 0.22 15.28
N LEU A 277 -27.99 0.54 14.56
CA LEU A 277 -27.43 -0.30 13.51
C LEU A 277 -27.22 -1.73 14.02
N THR A 278 -27.67 -2.72 13.27
CA THR A 278 -27.40 -4.14 13.54
C THR A 278 -27.18 -4.87 12.24
N VAL A 279 -26.16 -5.73 12.19
CA VAL A 279 -25.88 -6.58 11.01
C VAL A 279 -26.64 -7.89 11.13
N LYS A 280 -27.48 -8.22 10.15
CA LYS A 280 -28.16 -9.53 10.13
C LYS A 280 -27.12 -10.66 10.04
N GLY A 281 -27.28 -11.67 10.88
CA GLY A 281 -26.36 -12.82 10.97
C GLY A 281 -25.30 -12.67 12.07
N TRP A 282 -25.05 -11.46 12.58
CA TRP A 282 -24.25 -11.26 13.79
C TRP A 282 -25.08 -11.67 15.01
N THR A 283 -24.90 -12.91 15.48
CA THR A 283 -25.65 -13.50 16.59
C THR A 283 -24.76 -13.81 17.81
N GLY A 284 -23.50 -13.38 17.75
CA GLY A 284 -22.55 -13.41 18.85
C GLY A 284 -22.97 -12.59 20.06
N LYS A 285 -22.21 -12.75 21.16
CA LYS A 285 -22.52 -12.08 22.45
C LYS A 285 -22.08 -10.62 22.50
N ILE A 286 -21.20 -10.21 21.59
CA ILE A 286 -20.68 -8.83 21.52
C ILE A 286 -21.80 -7.95 20.97
N ASP A 287 -22.16 -6.92 21.74
CA ASP A 287 -23.20 -5.94 21.38
C ASP A 287 -22.69 -5.01 20.28
N GLN A 288 -23.18 -5.24 19.06
CA GLN A 288 -22.80 -4.54 17.83
C GLN A 288 -23.61 -3.27 17.56
N ARG A 289 -24.54 -2.90 18.46
CA ARG A 289 -25.46 -1.78 18.18
C ARG A 289 -24.75 -0.45 18.16
N GLY A 290 -24.99 0.32 17.10
CA GLY A 290 -24.44 1.66 16.92
C GLY A 290 -23.23 1.66 16.01
N GLY A 291 -23.29 2.42 14.91
CA GLY A 291 -22.19 2.51 13.96
C GLY A 291 -22.41 3.57 12.89
N MET A 292 -21.37 3.83 12.10
CA MET A 292 -21.47 4.65 10.89
C MET A 292 -21.96 3.78 9.74
N VAL A 293 -22.88 4.33 8.95
CA VAL A 293 -23.40 3.72 7.73
C VAL A 293 -22.95 4.55 6.55
N VAL A 294 -22.19 3.94 5.64
CA VAL A 294 -21.74 4.57 4.40
C VAL A 294 -22.41 3.90 3.21
N GLY A 295 -23.24 4.64 2.49
CA GLY A 295 -23.96 4.17 1.31
C GLY A 295 -23.08 4.09 0.06
N ASN A 296 -23.58 3.36 -0.95
CA ASN A 296 -23.00 3.27 -2.29
C ASN A 296 -21.57 2.74 -2.38
N GLN A 297 -21.09 1.99 -1.40
CA GLN A 297 -19.83 1.24 -1.53
C GLN A 297 -20.02 0.08 -2.52
N ALA A 298 -18.95 -0.63 -2.88
CA ALA A 298 -19.07 -1.76 -3.79
C ALA A 298 -18.13 -2.91 -3.43
N THR A 299 -18.44 -4.05 -4.02
CA THR A 299 -17.59 -5.23 -3.98
C THR A 299 -17.65 -5.96 -5.32
N PHE A 300 -16.64 -6.77 -5.60
CA PHE A 300 -16.49 -7.50 -6.84
C PHE A 300 -15.43 -8.61 -6.70
N HIS A 301 -15.34 -9.49 -7.69
CA HIS A 301 -14.30 -10.51 -7.82
C HIS A 301 -13.13 -9.93 -8.64
N PRO A 302 -12.03 -9.52 -7.98
CA PRO A 302 -10.97 -8.73 -8.61
C PRO A 302 -10.28 -9.45 -9.77
N THR A 303 -9.95 -10.73 -9.60
CA THR A 303 -9.24 -11.48 -10.65
C THR A 303 -10.13 -11.78 -11.87
N LYS A 304 -11.42 -12.09 -11.70
CA LYS A 304 -12.37 -12.20 -12.83
C LYS A 304 -12.47 -10.88 -13.60
N TYR A 305 -12.59 -9.75 -12.90
CA TYR A 305 -12.59 -8.43 -13.53
C TYR A 305 -11.33 -8.19 -14.35
N LEU A 306 -10.16 -8.30 -13.73
CA LEU A 306 -8.89 -8.00 -14.37
C LEU A 306 -8.55 -8.97 -15.50
N ALA A 307 -8.85 -10.26 -15.33
CA ALA A 307 -8.71 -11.24 -16.40
C ALA A 307 -9.64 -10.94 -17.57
N GLY A 308 -10.87 -10.48 -17.31
CA GLY A 308 -11.80 -10.01 -18.33
C GLY A 308 -11.26 -8.80 -19.11
N VAL A 309 -10.74 -7.79 -18.42
CA VAL A 309 -10.11 -6.62 -19.07
C VAL A 309 -8.87 -7.03 -19.88
N LEU A 310 -8.03 -7.93 -19.35
CA LEU A 310 -6.87 -8.48 -20.08
C LEU A 310 -7.27 -9.25 -21.34
N LYS A 311 -8.36 -10.03 -21.31
CA LYS A 311 -8.90 -10.72 -22.50
C LYS A 311 -9.27 -9.70 -23.57
N TRP A 312 -10.01 -8.66 -23.19
CA TRP A 312 -10.36 -7.58 -24.11
C TRP A 312 -9.14 -6.85 -24.65
N LEU A 313 -8.16 -6.51 -23.80
CA LEU A 313 -6.91 -5.87 -24.19
C LEU A 313 -6.12 -6.71 -25.19
N LYS A 314 -6.03 -8.03 -24.98
CA LYS A 314 -5.33 -8.97 -25.86
C LYS A 314 -5.90 -9.02 -27.28
N GLU A 315 -7.17 -8.67 -27.46
CA GLU A 315 -7.82 -8.59 -28.76
C GLU A 315 -7.57 -7.27 -29.49
N GLN A 316 -6.99 -6.26 -28.82
CA GLN A 316 -6.75 -4.94 -29.42
C GLN A 316 -5.46 -4.92 -30.25
N PRO A 317 -5.47 -4.38 -31.48
CA PRO A 317 -4.30 -4.37 -32.37
C PRO A 317 -3.14 -3.48 -31.87
N ASN A 318 -3.45 -2.54 -30.96
CA ASN A 318 -2.50 -1.59 -30.37
C ASN A 318 -2.02 -1.99 -28.98
N PHE A 319 -2.22 -3.24 -28.56
CA PHE A 319 -1.77 -3.76 -27.27
C PHE A 319 -0.92 -5.03 -27.42
N GLN A 320 0.20 -5.09 -26.70
CA GLN A 320 1.01 -6.29 -26.54
C GLN A 320 1.38 -6.45 -25.06
N CYS A 321 1.39 -7.68 -24.57
CA CYS A 321 1.83 -7.97 -23.21
C CYS A 321 2.83 -9.14 -23.22
N TYR A 322 3.82 -9.05 -22.34
CA TYR A 322 4.84 -10.07 -22.14
C TYR A 322 4.98 -10.41 -20.66
N THR A 323 4.73 -11.67 -20.30
CA THR A 323 4.98 -12.23 -18.97
C THR A 323 6.40 -12.81 -18.90
N GLY A 324 6.84 -13.27 -17.72
CA GLY A 324 8.20 -13.80 -17.55
C GLY A 324 9.31 -12.80 -17.93
N THR A 325 8.99 -11.51 -18.00
CA THR A 325 9.82 -10.46 -18.56
C THR A 325 10.13 -9.43 -17.49
N ARG A 326 11.15 -9.72 -16.69
CA ARG A 326 11.55 -8.86 -15.59
C ARG A 326 12.29 -7.61 -16.07
N VAL A 327 11.80 -6.44 -15.67
CA VAL A 327 12.47 -5.16 -15.92
C VAL A 327 13.53 -4.88 -14.86
N MET A 328 14.74 -4.52 -15.32
CA MET A 328 15.91 -4.25 -14.47
C MET A 328 16.25 -2.76 -14.42
N ASP A 329 16.00 -2.03 -15.50
CA ASP A 329 16.40 -0.64 -15.65
C ASP A 329 15.41 0.14 -16.52
N VAL A 330 15.14 1.39 -16.14
CA VAL A 330 14.24 2.32 -16.81
C VAL A 330 14.89 3.69 -16.71
N HIS A 331 15.22 4.31 -17.84
CA HIS A 331 15.82 5.65 -17.81
C HIS A 331 15.47 6.47 -19.04
N GLU A 332 15.40 7.79 -18.87
CA GLU A 332 15.27 8.72 -19.98
C GLU A 332 16.59 8.84 -20.73
N LYS A 333 16.52 8.75 -22.06
CA LYS A 333 17.63 9.07 -22.97
C LYS A 333 17.24 10.23 -23.87
N GLY A 334 18.26 10.96 -24.33
CA GLY A 334 18.09 12.12 -25.18
C GLY A 334 18.36 13.42 -24.43
N ILE A 335 18.53 14.50 -25.20
CA ILE A 335 18.81 15.84 -24.68
C ILE A 335 17.67 16.73 -25.16
N GLU A 336 17.10 17.49 -24.24
CA GLU A 336 16.13 18.53 -24.52
C GLU A 336 16.66 19.84 -23.93
N VAL A 337 16.93 20.83 -24.77
CA VAL A 337 17.47 22.13 -24.37
C VAL A 337 16.59 23.20 -24.98
N LEU A 338 15.97 24.04 -24.13
CA LEU A 338 15.09 25.14 -24.55
C LEU A 338 13.95 24.70 -25.50
N GLY A 339 13.41 23.49 -25.30
CA GLY A 339 12.35 22.92 -26.14
C GLY A 339 12.84 22.33 -27.48
N LEU A 340 14.16 22.25 -27.69
CA LEU A 340 14.76 21.60 -28.85
C LEU A 340 15.40 20.26 -28.44
N GLY A 341 15.07 19.21 -29.20
CA GLY A 341 15.52 17.84 -28.96
C GLY A 341 14.36 16.89 -28.68
N HIS A 342 14.66 15.62 -28.46
CA HIS A 342 13.66 14.60 -28.15
C HIS A 342 14.24 13.66 -27.10
N LYS A 343 13.45 13.42 -26.05
CA LYS A 343 13.73 12.40 -25.06
C LYS A 343 12.82 11.20 -25.31
N SER A 344 13.36 10.01 -25.10
CA SER A 344 12.60 8.76 -25.06
C SER A 344 12.98 8.00 -23.78
N VAL A 345 12.25 6.94 -23.46
CA VAL A 345 12.57 6.03 -22.37
C VAL A 345 13.19 4.76 -22.94
N GLU A 346 14.26 4.28 -22.32
CA GLU A 346 14.84 2.95 -22.57
C GLU A 346 14.58 2.05 -21.36
N ILE A 347 13.93 0.90 -21.60
CA ILE A 347 13.57 -0.10 -20.60
C ILE A 347 14.36 -1.38 -20.90
N LYS A 348 15.18 -1.83 -19.94
CA LYS A 348 16.01 -3.04 -20.10
C LYS A 348 15.48 -4.18 -19.24
N THR A 349 15.45 -5.36 -19.83
CA THR A 349 14.99 -6.59 -19.19
C THR A 349 16.15 -7.46 -18.70
N GLU A 350 15.86 -8.38 -17.78
CA GLU A 350 16.83 -9.35 -17.25
C GLU A 350 17.41 -10.24 -18.35
N ALA A 351 16.60 -10.64 -19.33
CA ALA A 351 17.01 -11.43 -20.50
C ALA A 351 17.82 -10.64 -21.55
N GLY A 352 18.07 -9.34 -21.33
CA GLY A 352 18.90 -8.50 -22.20
C GLY A 352 18.16 -7.80 -23.34
N HIS A 353 16.87 -8.09 -23.55
CA HIS A 353 16.03 -7.38 -24.51
C HIS A 353 15.64 -5.99 -24.00
N THR A 354 15.49 -5.04 -24.94
CA THR A 354 15.20 -3.63 -24.65
C THR A 354 13.91 -3.17 -25.31
N VAL A 355 13.08 -2.45 -24.56
CA VAL A 355 11.91 -1.71 -25.10
C VAL A 355 12.23 -0.22 -25.11
N LYS A 356 12.06 0.43 -26.26
CA LYS A 356 12.09 1.89 -26.39
C LYS A 356 10.68 2.44 -26.40
N ALA A 357 10.41 3.47 -25.62
CA ALA A 357 9.08 4.07 -25.54
C ALA A 357 9.13 5.60 -25.47
N GLU A 358 8.05 6.27 -25.86
CA GLU A 358 7.89 7.71 -25.65
C GLU A 358 7.64 8.02 -24.17
N TYR A 359 6.88 7.16 -23.50
CA TYR A 359 6.59 7.19 -22.06
C TYR A 359 6.74 5.80 -21.42
N ALA A 360 7.06 5.77 -20.13
CA ALA A 360 6.99 4.56 -19.32
C ALA A 360 6.13 4.77 -18.07
N VAL A 361 5.42 3.73 -17.63
CA VAL A 361 4.63 3.72 -16.40
C VAL A 361 5.09 2.58 -15.51
N GLU A 362 5.68 2.91 -14.36
CA GLU A 362 6.02 1.93 -13.32
C GLU A 362 4.79 1.67 -12.43
N ALA A 363 4.08 0.59 -12.71
CA ALA A 363 2.90 0.10 -11.99
C ALA A 363 3.25 -1.14 -11.13
N THR A 364 4.43 -1.12 -10.50
CA THR A 364 5.05 -2.25 -9.79
C THR A 364 4.81 -2.26 -8.28
N ALA A 365 3.76 -1.57 -7.81
CA ALA A 365 3.46 -1.22 -6.41
C ALA A 365 4.51 -0.31 -5.72
N ILE A 366 5.80 -0.51 -5.99
CA ILE A 366 6.91 0.38 -5.61
C ILE A 366 7.78 0.66 -6.84
N PRO A 367 8.21 1.92 -7.09
CA PRO A 367 9.09 2.24 -8.21
C PRO A 367 10.41 1.45 -8.15
N LEU A 368 10.85 0.97 -9.31
CA LEU A 368 12.12 0.27 -9.48
C LEU A 368 13.30 1.20 -9.22
N GLN A 369 13.12 2.51 -9.43
CA GLN A 369 14.13 3.52 -9.23
C GLN A 369 13.52 4.71 -8.51
N LYS A 370 13.95 4.96 -7.27
CA LYS A 370 14.00 6.26 -6.54
C LYS A 370 13.84 6.07 -5.04
N LEU A 371 14.95 6.18 -4.32
CA LEU A 371 14.94 6.07 -2.86
C LEU A 371 14.06 7.12 -2.17
N SER A 372 13.93 8.33 -2.75
CA SER A 372 13.19 9.43 -2.10
C SER A 372 11.69 9.24 -1.95
N ILE A 373 11.07 8.36 -2.74
CA ILE A 373 9.65 8.00 -2.56
C ILE A 373 9.54 6.74 -1.71
N ILE A 374 10.42 5.77 -1.95
CA ILE A 374 10.51 4.51 -1.18
C ILE A 374 10.70 4.78 0.34
N THR A 375 11.43 5.85 0.70
CA THR A 375 11.64 6.23 2.10
C THR A 375 10.44 6.91 2.77
N GLU A 376 9.43 7.30 2.01
CA GLU A 376 8.20 7.92 2.50
C GLU A 376 7.06 6.89 2.62
N LEU A 377 7.38 5.60 2.46
CA LEU A 377 6.45 4.49 2.60
C LEU A 377 6.79 3.63 3.82
N GLU A 378 5.75 3.20 4.51
CA GLU A 378 5.79 2.07 5.44
C GLU A 378 5.23 0.80 4.75
N TYR A 379 5.63 -0.37 5.27
CA TYR A 379 5.36 -1.65 4.64
C TYR A 379 4.70 -2.59 5.64
N TYR A 380 3.49 -3.04 5.33
CA TYR A 380 2.68 -3.88 6.20
C TYR A 380 2.30 -5.19 5.53
N ARG A 381 2.17 -6.24 6.34
CA ARG A 381 1.48 -7.48 5.95
C ARG A 381 0.08 -7.44 6.53
N SER A 382 -0.93 -7.70 5.70
CA SER A 382 -2.34 -7.82 6.10
C SER A 382 -2.85 -9.22 5.79
N TYR A 383 -3.68 -9.79 6.65
CA TYR A 383 -4.09 -11.19 6.59
C TYR A 383 -5.57 -11.29 6.25
N CYS A 384 -5.96 -12.39 5.62
CA CYS A 384 -7.33 -12.71 5.26
C CYS A 384 -7.60 -14.20 5.46
N ILE A 385 -8.84 -14.51 5.82
CA ILE A 385 -9.41 -15.85 5.74
C ILE A 385 -10.71 -15.81 4.92
N ALA A 386 -11.06 -16.93 4.30
CA ALA A 386 -12.40 -17.15 3.77
C ALA A 386 -13.06 -18.31 4.52
N ILE A 387 -14.13 -18.00 5.24
CA ILE A 387 -14.89 -18.92 6.07
C ILE A 387 -16.31 -19.08 5.53
N ARG A 388 -16.78 -20.32 5.46
CA ARG A 388 -18.11 -20.62 4.93
C ARG A 388 -19.19 -20.08 5.85
N VAL A 389 -20.21 -19.45 5.30
CA VAL A 389 -21.46 -19.10 5.99
C VAL A 389 -22.65 -19.55 5.14
N PRO A 390 -23.73 -20.08 5.73
CA PRO A 390 -24.90 -20.48 4.95
C PRO A 390 -25.47 -19.30 4.16
N LYS A 391 -25.83 -19.52 2.89
CA LYS A 391 -26.37 -18.47 2.03
C LYS A 391 -27.55 -17.75 2.66
N GLY A 392 -27.52 -16.42 2.60
CA GLY A 392 -28.55 -15.55 3.15
C GLY A 392 -28.65 -15.52 4.69
N SER A 393 -27.74 -16.20 5.40
CA SER A 393 -27.66 -16.14 6.88
C SER A 393 -27.04 -14.83 7.38
N VAL A 394 -26.16 -14.23 6.59
CA VAL A 394 -25.51 -12.94 6.86
C VAL A 394 -25.98 -11.92 5.84
N GLU A 395 -26.12 -10.67 6.28
CA GLU A 395 -26.35 -9.53 5.40
C GLU A 395 -25.18 -9.34 4.43
N ASP A 396 -25.50 -8.99 3.19
CA ASP A 396 -24.49 -8.62 2.21
C ASP A 396 -24.18 -7.13 2.40
N CYS A 397 -23.12 -6.86 3.16
CA CYS A 397 -22.60 -5.54 3.45
C CYS A 397 -21.06 -5.60 3.51
N LEU A 398 -20.43 -4.43 3.46
CA LEU A 398 -19.07 -4.28 3.94
C LEU A 398 -19.13 -3.94 5.42
N LEU A 399 -18.22 -4.49 6.22
CA LEU A 399 -18.20 -4.28 7.66
C LEU A 399 -16.76 -4.06 8.10
N TYR A 400 -16.52 -3.02 8.90
CA TYR A 400 -15.22 -2.68 9.45
C TYR A 400 -15.35 -2.48 10.96
N ASP A 401 -14.27 -2.74 11.70
CA ASP A 401 -14.11 -2.24 13.06
C ASP A 401 -12.93 -1.28 13.17
N ASN A 402 -12.96 -0.37 14.15
CA ASN A 402 -11.90 0.64 14.34
C ASN A 402 -10.80 0.20 15.32
N ALA A 403 -10.53 -1.10 15.38
CA ALA A 403 -9.54 -1.62 16.31
C ALA A 403 -8.09 -1.22 15.97
N GLU A 404 -7.19 -1.23 16.96
CA GLU A 404 -5.75 -1.14 16.67
C GLU A 404 -5.29 -2.28 15.73
N GLU A 405 -5.88 -3.46 15.89
CA GLU A 405 -5.79 -4.56 14.92
C GLU A 405 -7.15 -4.65 14.21
N TYR A 406 -7.50 -3.66 13.39
CA TYR A 406 -8.81 -3.56 12.73
C TYR A 406 -9.17 -4.81 11.91
N LYS A 407 -10.47 -5.12 11.83
CA LYS A 407 -11.02 -6.21 11.02
C LYS A 407 -11.99 -5.66 9.99
N TYR A 408 -11.94 -6.23 8.79
CA TYR A 408 -12.88 -5.95 7.71
C TYR A 408 -13.52 -7.22 7.17
N VAL A 409 -14.76 -7.12 6.70
CA VAL A 409 -15.57 -8.25 6.26
C VAL A 409 -16.35 -7.93 4.99
N ARG A 410 -16.39 -8.91 4.07
CA ARG A 410 -17.33 -8.94 2.94
C ARG A 410 -17.72 -10.35 2.55
N LEU A 411 -18.74 -10.48 1.70
CA LEU A 411 -19.15 -11.77 1.12
C LEU A 411 -18.68 -11.94 -0.33
N THR A 412 -18.40 -13.18 -0.72
CA THR A 412 -18.16 -13.61 -2.11
C THR A 412 -18.74 -14.99 -2.37
N ALA A 413 -19.02 -15.32 -3.62
CA ALA A 413 -19.59 -16.62 -3.96
C ALA A 413 -18.68 -17.80 -3.54
N CYS A 414 -19.28 -18.82 -2.92
CA CYS A 414 -18.64 -20.10 -2.60
C CYS A 414 -19.25 -21.23 -3.45
N ASP A 415 -20.38 -21.80 -3.04
CA ASP A 415 -21.06 -22.89 -3.76
C ASP A 415 -22.59 -22.74 -3.74
N GLU A 416 -23.37 -23.81 -3.92
CA GLU A 416 -24.84 -23.73 -3.90
C GLU A 416 -25.43 -23.43 -2.52
N LYS A 417 -24.73 -23.81 -1.43
CA LYS A 417 -25.24 -23.79 -0.05
C LYS A 417 -24.65 -22.67 0.78
N ASP A 418 -23.39 -22.37 0.55
CA ASP A 418 -22.63 -21.40 1.33
C ASP A 418 -22.22 -20.19 0.48
N ASP A 419 -22.02 -19.06 1.16
CA ASP A 419 -21.18 -17.95 0.70
C ASP A 419 -19.84 -18.00 1.46
N TYR A 420 -18.79 -17.42 0.90
CA TYR A 420 -17.57 -17.14 1.65
C TYR A 420 -17.70 -15.78 2.31
N MET A 421 -17.57 -15.75 3.63
CA MET A 421 -17.25 -14.55 4.38
C MET A 421 -15.73 -14.38 4.37
N VAL A 422 -15.25 -13.35 3.67
CA VAL A 422 -13.86 -12.93 3.70
C VAL A 422 -13.68 -12.01 4.89
N VAL A 423 -12.79 -12.36 5.80
CA VAL A 423 -12.45 -11.55 6.99
C VAL A 423 -10.96 -11.28 6.95
N GLY A 424 -10.56 -10.02 7.04
CA GLY A 424 -9.15 -9.65 7.04
C GLY A 424 -8.79 -8.55 8.02
N GLY A 425 -7.48 -8.26 8.12
CA GLY A 425 -6.89 -7.36 9.10
C GLY A 425 -5.65 -7.97 9.77
N CYS A 426 -5.43 -7.64 11.05
CA CYS A 426 -4.30 -8.10 11.87
C CYS A 426 -2.94 -7.68 11.29
N ASP A 427 -2.87 -6.43 10.86
CA ASP A 427 -1.73 -5.89 10.14
C ASP A 427 -0.49 -5.74 11.01
N HIS A 428 0.69 -5.92 10.42
CA HIS A 428 1.95 -5.66 11.10
C HIS A 428 3.06 -5.25 10.13
N LYS A 429 4.08 -4.56 10.65
CA LYS A 429 5.23 -4.16 9.84
C LYS A 429 5.97 -5.39 9.30
N VAL A 430 6.36 -5.32 8.03
CA VAL A 430 7.07 -6.42 7.34
C VAL A 430 8.33 -6.80 8.12
N GLY A 431 8.43 -8.09 8.48
CA GLY A 431 9.61 -8.67 9.11
C GLY A 431 9.90 -8.22 10.55
N GLN A 432 8.91 -7.66 11.26
CA GLN A 432 9.09 -7.15 12.63
C GLN A 432 8.29 -7.90 13.70
N GLU A 433 7.35 -8.78 13.31
CA GLU A 433 6.45 -9.49 14.22
C GLU A 433 6.24 -10.96 13.83
N GLU A 434 5.65 -11.74 14.73
CA GLU A 434 5.26 -13.13 14.51
C GLU A 434 4.10 -13.23 13.51
N THR A 435 4.17 -14.22 12.61
CA THR A 435 3.30 -14.32 11.43
C THR A 435 2.24 -15.42 11.57
N THR A 436 2.49 -16.42 12.43
CA THR A 436 1.69 -17.65 12.45
C THR A 436 0.35 -17.56 13.21
N THR A 437 0.15 -16.54 14.05
CA THR A 437 -1.05 -16.42 14.90
C THR A 437 -2.21 -15.68 14.22
N ARG A 438 -1.93 -14.89 13.17
CA ARG A 438 -2.86 -13.91 12.60
C ARG A 438 -4.14 -14.53 12.03
N TYR A 439 -4.01 -15.64 11.30
CA TYR A 439 -5.18 -16.36 10.76
C TYR A 439 -6.12 -16.90 11.87
N GLY A 440 -5.55 -17.39 12.97
CA GLY A 440 -6.33 -17.89 14.10
C GLY A 440 -7.08 -16.78 14.84
N GLU A 441 -6.49 -15.58 14.90
CA GLU A 441 -7.14 -14.40 15.46
C GLU A 441 -8.35 -13.96 14.62
N LEU A 442 -8.21 -13.92 13.30
CA LEU A 442 -9.33 -13.64 12.38
C LEU A 442 -10.46 -14.68 12.54
N GLU A 443 -10.09 -15.97 12.64
CA GLU A 443 -11.08 -17.03 12.85
C GLU A 443 -11.79 -16.88 14.20
N GLN A 444 -11.06 -16.61 15.27
CA GLN A 444 -11.63 -16.39 16.60
C GLN A 444 -12.59 -15.19 16.58
N TRP A 445 -12.14 -14.04 16.06
CA TRP A 445 -12.95 -12.82 15.95
C TRP A 445 -14.26 -13.11 15.21
N THR A 446 -14.19 -13.90 14.13
CA THR A 446 -15.34 -14.27 13.31
C THR A 446 -16.31 -15.15 14.09
N ARG A 447 -15.82 -16.21 14.74
CA ARG A 447 -16.68 -17.19 15.45
C ARG A 447 -17.35 -16.60 16.69
N GLU A 448 -16.73 -15.61 17.33
CA GLU A 448 -17.35 -14.88 18.45
C GLU A 448 -18.56 -14.05 18.03
N ARG A 449 -18.62 -13.62 16.76
CA ARG A 449 -19.64 -12.72 16.19
C ARG A 449 -20.66 -13.44 15.30
N PHE A 450 -20.20 -14.46 14.58
CA PHE A 450 -20.97 -15.31 13.67
C PHE A 450 -20.81 -16.79 14.06
N PRO A 451 -21.45 -17.26 15.15
CA PRO A 451 -21.33 -18.64 15.61
C PRO A 451 -21.77 -19.70 14.59
N GLN A 452 -22.56 -19.32 13.57
CA GLN A 452 -22.95 -20.17 12.45
C GLN A 452 -21.85 -20.38 11.41
N ALA A 453 -20.71 -19.69 11.52
CA ALA A 453 -19.61 -19.81 10.56
C ALA A 453 -19.04 -21.23 10.56
N GLY A 454 -18.93 -21.80 9.37
CA GLY A 454 -18.48 -23.16 9.12
C GLY A 454 -16.96 -23.28 9.08
N LYS A 455 -16.47 -23.96 8.05
CA LYS A 455 -15.04 -24.24 7.85
C LYS A 455 -14.32 -23.05 7.20
N VAL A 456 -13.10 -22.78 7.64
CA VAL A 456 -12.14 -21.92 6.91
C VAL A 456 -11.53 -22.74 5.77
N ASP A 457 -11.72 -22.30 4.53
CA ASP A 457 -11.18 -22.99 3.35
C ASP A 457 -9.93 -22.31 2.78
N TYR A 458 -9.82 -20.99 2.96
CA TYR A 458 -8.68 -20.21 2.47
C TYR A 458 -8.12 -19.32 3.59
N ALA A 459 -6.81 -19.15 3.58
CA ALA A 459 -6.08 -18.23 4.45
C ALA A 459 -4.87 -17.70 3.66
N TRP A 460 -4.78 -16.38 3.52
CA TRP A 460 -3.74 -15.73 2.71
C TRP A 460 -3.42 -14.34 3.26
N SER A 461 -2.26 -13.80 2.91
CA SER A 461 -1.90 -12.44 3.29
C SER A 461 -1.38 -11.62 2.12
N GLY A 462 -1.66 -10.32 2.13
CA GLY A 462 -1.18 -9.33 1.16
C GLY A 462 -0.15 -8.38 1.76
N GLN A 463 0.45 -7.54 0.92
CA GLN A 463 1.33 -6.45 1.31
C GLN A 463 0.66 -5.10 1.05
N ILE A 464 0.76 -4.19 2.02
CA ILE A 464 0.28 -2.82 1.92
C ILE A 464 1.49 -1.87 1.94
N PHE A 465 1.43 -0.84 1.10
CA PHE A 465 2.44 0.21 0.99
C PHE A 465 1.81 1.53 1.41
N GLU A 466 2.14 1.99 2.61
CA GLU A 466 1.44 3.10 3.26
C GLU A 466 2.26 4.39 3.21
N PRO A 467 1.82 5.42 2.47
CA PRO A 467 2.44 6.74 2.51
C PRO A 467 2.21 7.39 3.86
N VAL A 468 3.21 8.15 4.33
CA VAL A 468 3.10 8.96 5.58
C VAL A 468 2.00 10.04 5.57
N ASP A 469 1.37 10.25 4.41
CA ASP A 469 0.27 11.18 4.17
C ASP A 469 -1.00 10.53 3.61
N TYR A 470 -1.12 9.20 3.66
CA TYR A 470 -2.34 8.42 3.36
C TYR A 470 -2.78 8.36 1.89
N MET A 471 -2.19 9.18 1.01
CA MET A 471 -2.61 9.25 -0.40
C MET A 471 -1.57 8.63 -1.33
N ALA A 472 -2.00 7.95 -2.40
CA ALA A 472 -1.07 7.39 -3.36
C ALA A 472 -0.21 8.44 -4.08
N PHE A 473 0.99 8.05 -4.50
CA PHE A 473 1.82 8.82 -5.42
C PHE A 473 1.56 8.35 -6.85
N ILE A 474 0.90 9.20 -7.64
CA ILE A 474 0.48 8.90 -9.01
C ILE A 474 0.84 10.10 -9.91
N GLY A 475 1.68 9.84 -10.91
CA GLY A 475 2.10 10.87 -11.87
C GLY A 475 3.58 10.76 -12.22
N LYS A 476 4.17 11.83 -12.77
CA LYS A 476 5.58 11.85 -13.17
C LYS A 476 6.54 11.56 -12.01
N ASN A 477 7.47 10.64 -12.25
CA ASN A 477 8.57 10.36 -11.35
C ASN A 477 9.44 11.61 -11.15
N GLN A 478 9.96 11.83 -9.95
CA GLN A 478 10.67 13.05 -9.61
C GLN A 478 11.95 13.25 -10.45
N GLY A 479 12.00 14.36 -11.19
CA GLY A 479 13.11 14.68 -12.08
C GLY A 479 13.03 14.00 -13.45
N CYS A 480 11.94 13.28 -13.72
CA CYS A 480 11.61 12.72 -15.02
C CYS A 480 10.45 13.50 -15.65
N ASN A 481 10.45 13.57 -16.97
CA ASN A 481 9.38 14.13 -17.79
C ASN A 481 8.51 13.05 -18.45
N LYS A 482 9.03 11.82 -18.56
CA LYS A 482 8.46 10.74 -19.39
C LYS A 482 8.27 9.42 -18.66
N ILE A 483 8.71 9.32 -17.41
CA ILE A 483 8.52 8.15 -16.55
C ILE A 483 7.47 8.51 -15.50
N TYR A 484 6.39 7.72 -15.44
CA TYR A 484 5.32 7.82 -14.45
C TYR A 484 5.44 6.70 -13.42
N ILE A 485 4.91 6.92 -12.22
CA ILE A 485 4.83 5.94 -11.15
C ILE A 485 3.40 5.85 -10.60
N ILE A 486 3.05 4.69 -10.07
CA ILE A 486 1.83 4.43 -9.30
C ILE A 486 2.27 3.63 -8.06
N THR A 487 2.20 4.22 -6.87
CA THR A 487 2.72 3.60 -5.63
C THR A 487 2.05 4.15 -4.37
N GLY A 488 2.17 3.43 -3.26
CA GLY A 488 1.73 3.89 -1.95
C GLY A 488 0.22 3.88 -1.81
N ASP A 489 -0.42 2.76 -2.08
CA ASP A 489 -1.87 2.66 -2.21
C ASP A 489 -2.66 2.67 -0.90
N SER A 490 -2.01 2.55 0.28
CA SER A 490 -2.65 2.69 1.60
C SER A 490 -3.85 1.76 1.85
N GLY A 491 -3.84 0.54 1.30
CA GLY A 491 -4.98 -0.40 1.40
C GLY A 491 -6.06 -0.21 0.33
N ASP A 492 -6.16 1.00 -0.22
CA ASP A 492 -7.11 1.41 -1.28
C ASP A 492 -6.62 1.09 -2.71
N GLY A 493 -5.82 0.03 -2.90
CA GLY A 493 -5.15 -0.29 -4.17
C GLY A 493 -6.07 -0.47 -5.37
N LEU A 494 -7.31 -0.94 -5.15
CA LEU A 494 -8.25 -1.21 -6.25
C LEU A 494 -8.80 0.07 -6.87
N THR A 495 -9.09 1.07 -6.04
CA THR A 495 -9.54 2.39 -6.49
C THR A 495 -8.37 3.26 -6.91
N HIS A 496 -7.26 3.31 -6.14
CA HIS A 496 -6.04 4.02 -6.51
C HIS A 496 -5.49 3.56 -7.86
N GLY A 497 -5.40 2.26 -8.11
CA GLY A 497 -4.94 1.73 -9.39
C GLY A 497 -5.87 2.06 -10.57
N THR A 498 -7.17 2.14 -10.32
CA THR A 498 -8.15 2.50 -11.34
C THR A 498 -8.12 3.99 -11.68
N LEU A 499 -8.11 4.88 -10.68
CA LEU A 499 -7.99 6.33 -10.92
C LEU A 499 -6.62 6.70 -11.50
N ALA A 500 -5.57 5.92 -11.22
CA ALA A 500 -4.26 6.12 -11.81
C ALA A 500 -4.27 6.02 -13.33
N GLY A 501 -5.03 5.08 -13.88
CA GLY A 501 -5.16 4.92 -15.34
C GLY A 501 -5.70 6.17 -16.01
N ARG A 502 -6.71 6.81 -15.43
CA ARG A 502 -7.25 8.09 -15.92
C ARG A 502 -6.24 9.23 -15.76
N LEU A 503 -5.65 9.38 -14.57
CA LEU A 503 -4.71 10.47 -14.28
C LEU A 503 -3.53 10.48 -15.26
N ILE A 504 -2.90 9.32 -15.46
CA ILE A 504 -1.73 9.21 -16.32
C ILE A 504 -2.12 9.37 -17.79
N ALA A 505 -3.24 8.80 -18.22
CA ALA A 505 -3.70 8.98 -19.60
C ALA A 505 -4.03 10.46 -19.90
N ASP A 506 -4.69 11.16 -18.97
CA ASP A 506 -4.95 12.60 -19.09
C ASP A 506 -3.65 13.41 -19.15
N GLU A 507 -2.68 13.12 -18.29
CA GLU A 507 -1.39 13.81 -18.27
C GLU A 507 -0.57 13.55 -19.57
N ILE A 508 -0.62 12.34 -20.13
CA ILE A 508 0.02 12.00 -21.41
C ILE A 508 -0.62 12.74 -22.59
N ASP A 509 -1.95 12.91 -22.57
CA ASP A 509 -2.67 13.64 -23.61
C ASP A 509 -2.65 15.18 -23.40
N GLY A 510 -2.12 15.66 -22.28
CA GLY A 510 -2.11 17.08 -21.93
C GLY A 510 -3.49 17.61 -21.52
N VAL A 511 -4.39 16.74 -21.08
CA VAL A 511 -5.72 17.08 -20.57
C VAL A 511 -5.60 17.47 -19.10
N PRO A 512 -6.04 18.68 -18.69
CA PRO A 512 -6.04 19.06 -17.28
C PRO A 512 -6.91 18.14 -16.44
N ASN A 513 -6.40 17.69 -15.29
CA ASN A 513 -7.14 16.84 -14.36
C ASN A 513 -7.17 17.47 -12.96
N GLU A 514 -8.36 17.62 -12.38
CA GLU A 514 -8.55 18.32 -11.10
C GLU A 514 -7.95 17.57 -9.90
N TRP A 515 -7.77 16.24 -10.02
CA TRP A 515 -7.22 15.40 -8.96
C TRP A 515 -5.68 15.37 -8.98
N GLU A 516 -5.03 15.81 -10.05
CA GLU A 516 -3.57 15.72 -10.24
C GLU A 516 -2.81 16.23 -9.00
N SER A 517 -3.22 17.39 -8.48
CA SER A 517 -2.52 18.04 -7.37
C SER A 517 -2.47 17.21 -6.07
N LEU A 518 -3.46 16.34 -5.83
CA LEU A 518 -3.51 15.47 -4.66
C LEU A 518 -2.50 14.31 -4.79
N TYR A 519 -2.40 13.73 -5.98
CA TYR A 519 -1.62 12.51 -6.19
C TYR A 519 -0.19 12.74 -6.70
N ASN A 520 0.13 13.95 -7.16
CA ASN A 520 1.41 14.24 -7.82
C ASN A 520 2.63 13.90 -6.92
N PRO A 521 3.58 13.05 -7.37
CA PRO A 521 4.76 12.66 -6.59
C PRO A 521 5.67 13.82 -6.16
N LYS A 522 5.54 15.01 -6.75
CA LYS A 522 6.27 16.21 -6.33
C LYS A 522 5.83 16.74 -4.97
N ARG A 523 4.67 16.31 -4.44
CA ARG A 523 4.17 16.76 -3.13
C ARG A 523 5.04 16.32 -1.95
N VAL A 524 5.91 15.32 -2.13
CA VAL A 524 6.90 14.88 -1.12
C VAL A 524 7.72 16.06 -0.55
N GLY A 525 8.07 17.04 -1.38
CA GLY A 525 8.79 18.24 -0.91
C GLY A 525 8.01 19.11 0.08
N SER A 526 6.68 18.98 0.12
CA SER A 526 5.80 19.62 1.10
C SER A 526 5.69 18.77 2.38
N ILE A 527 5.68 17.44 2.26
CA ILE A 527 5.66 16.49 3.40
C ILE A 527 6.90 16.67 4.28
N VAL A 528 8.09 16.71 3.67
CA VAL A 528 9.39 16.89 4.35
C VAL A 528 9.50 18.22 5.12
N LYS A 529 8.70 19.23 4.75
CA LYS A 529 8.66 20.52 5.47
C LYS A 529 7.73 20.51 6.68
N VAL A 530 6.78 19.59 6.73
CA VAL A 530 5.71 19.53 7.75
C VAL A 530 6.00 18.46 8.79
N LEU A 531 6.57 17.32 8.40
CA LEU A 531 7.07 16.30 9.33
C LEU A 531 8.59 16.42 9.47
N PRO A 532 9.15 16.42 10.69
CA PRO A 532 10.57 16.16 10.88
C PRO A 532 10.83 14.65 10.62
N SER A 533 10.78 14.24 9.35
CA SER A 533 11.01 12.86 8.86
C SER A 533 12.47 12.37 9.06
N LEU A 534 13.29 13.14 9.76
CA LEU A 534 14.61 12.73 10.23
C LEU A 534 14.54 11.72 11.40
N VAL A 535 13.39 11.53 12.05
CA VAL A 535 13.26 10.57 13.16
C VAL A 535 13.01 9.13 12.70
N SER A 536 12.31 8.91 11.56
CA SER A 536 12.05 7.56 11.02
C SER A 536 13.28 6.93 10.38
N HIS A 537 14.13 7.73 9.72
CA HIS A 537 15.40 7.26 9.17
C HIS A 537 16.37 6.75 10.25
N ASP A 538 16.46 7.40 11.42
CA ASP A 538 17.29 6.93 12.54
C ASP A 538 16.78 5.61 13.16
N LEU A 539 15.47 5.34 13.08
CA LEU A 539 14.84 4.09 13.52
C LEU A 539 15.04 2.95 12.52
N GLN A 540 14.89 3.21 11.22
CA GLN A 540 15.16 2.24 10.14
C GLN A 540 16.65 1.86 10.08
N ILE A 541 17.56 2.82 10.27
CA ILE A 541 19.01 2.55 10.36
C ILE A 541 19.31 1.63 11.55
N ASN A 542 18.69 1.86 12.72
CA ASN A 542 18.88 1.02 13.90
C ASN A 542 18.32 -0.40 13.74
N THR A 543 17.19 -0.58 13.04
CA THR A 543 16.62 -1.91 12.75
C THR A 543 17.50 -2.69 11.76
N GLN A 544 18.08 -2.03 10.75
CA GLN A 544 19.05 -2.66 9.84
C GLN A 544 20.27 -3.19 10.59
N TYR A 545 20.94 -2.35 11.39
CA TYR A 545 22.13 -2.78 12.13
C TYR A 545 21.84 -3.87 13.15
N LYS A 546 20.68 -3.84 13.81
CA LYS A 546 20.25 -4.93 14.71
C LYS A 546 20.08 -6.24 13.95
N ARG A 547 19.49 -6.21 12.75
CA ARG A 547 19.24 -7.42 11.98
C ARG A 547 20.53 -8.09 11.49
N PHE A 548 21.57 -7.33 11.17
CA PHE A 548 22.91 -7.89 10.90
C PHE A 548 23.51 -8.69 12.06
N LEU A 549 22.97 -8.55 13.28
CA LEU A 549 23.41 -9.26 14.48
C LEU A 549 22.41 -10.34 14.93
N GLN A 550 21.24 -10.44 14.29
CA GLN A 550 20.19 -11.40 14.64
C GLN A 550 20.26 -12.64 13.76
N THR A 551 19.85 -13.76 14.32
CA THR A 551 19.75 -15.05 13.64
C THR A 551 18.34 -15.60 13.94
N ASP A 552 17.66 -16.13 12.94
CA ASP A 552 16.36 -16.81 13.14
C ASP A 552 16.60 -18.25 13.60
N ILE A 553 17.72 -18.83 13.17
CA ILE A 553 18.18 -20.17 13.52
C ILE A 553 19.62 -20.13 14.01
N THR A 554 19.96 -21.01 14.95
CA THR A 554 21.34 -21.19 15.43
C THR A 554 22.03 -22.38 14.80
N ASP A 555 21.26 -23.39 14.40
CA ASP A 555 21.70 -24.59 13.69
C ASP A 555 20.72 -24.90 12.54
N ILE A 556 21.26 -25.30 11.39
CA ILE A 556 20.48 -25.71 10.22
C ILE A 556 19.81 -27.07 10.47
N GLU A 557 20.42 -27.91 11.30
CA GLU A 557 19.86 -29.24 11.59
C GLU A 557 18.54 -29.15 12.37
N ASP A 558 18.37 -28.12 13.20
CA ASP A 558 17.14 -27.86 13.97
C ASP A 558 15.96 -27.42 13.10
N LEU A 559 16.23 -26.98 11.87
CA LEU A 559 15.19 -26.53 10.96
C LEU A 559 14.31 -27.72 10.53
N LYS A 560 12.99 -27.59 10.69
CA LYS A 560 12.04 -28.62 10.23
C LYS A 560 11.92 -28.59 8.70
N PRO A 561 11.61 -29.72 8.03
CA PRO A 561 11.18 -29.70 6.63
C PRO A 561 10.04 -28.69 6.41
N GLY A 562 10.11 -27.94 5.31
CA GLY A 562 9.14 -26.89 4.97
C GLY A 562 9.34 -25.57 5.73
N CYS A 563 10.46 -25.39 6.44
CA CYS A 563 10.78 -24.17 7.17
C CYS A 563 12.06 -23.51 6.65
N GLY A 564 12.20 -22.22 6.92
CA GLY A 564 13.37 -21.42 6.61
C GLY A 564 13.83 -20.60 7.81
N GLY A 565 14.97 -19.92 7.65
CA GLY A 565 15.54 -19.04 8.65
C GLY A 565 16.82 -18.38 8.14
N VAL A 566 17.19 -17.25 8.75
CA VAL A 566 18.47 -16.61 8.49
C VAL A 566 19.49 -17.01 9.56
N LEU A 567 20.68 -17.37 9.11
CA LEU A 567 21.82 -17.74 9.91
C LEU A 567 22.93 -16.68 9.81
N ASN A 568 23.38 -16.16 10.95
CA ASN A 568 24.47 -15.18 11.06
C ASN A 568 25.69 -15.78 11.79
N THR A 569 26.55 -16.51 11.06
CA THR A 569 27.60 -17.35 11.69
C THR A 569 28.93 -16.67 12.03
N ASN A 570 29.20 -15.42 11.63
CA ASN A 570 30.37 -14.67 12.13
C ASN A 570 30.30 -13.15 11.87
N PRO A 571 30.18 -12.29 12.91
CA PRO A 571 30.14 -10.83 12.76
C PRO A 571 31.38 -10.20 12.11
N ALA A 572 32.53 -10.90 12.08
CA ALA A 572 33.80 -10.36 11.59
C ALA A 572 34.13 -10.75 10.15
N THR A 573 33.55 -11.83 9.59
CA THR A 573 34.04 -12.41 8.32
C THR A 573 33.00 -13.12 7.44
N GLN A 574 31.73 -13.31 7.87
CA GLN A 574 30.74 -14.03 7.05
C GLN A 574 29.51 -13.19 6.71
N LYS A 575 29.02 -13.37 5.48
CA LYS A 575 27.76 -12.79 5.00
C LYS A 575 26.60 -13.60 5.59
N PRO A 576 25.50 -12.96 6.01
CA PRO A 576 24.33 -13.68 6.51
C PRO A 576 23.75 -14.59 5.42
N VAL A 577 23.30 -15.78 5.82
CA VAL A 577 22.81 -16.84 4.94
C VAL A 577 21.32 -17.04 5.19
N ALA A 578 20.50 -16.97 4.14
CA ALA A 578 19.11 -17.41 4.18
C ALA A 578 19.06 -18.90 3.85
N VAL A 579 18.41 -19.68 4.71
CA VAL A 579 18.38 -21.14 4.63
C VAL A 579 16.94 -21.59 4.53
N TYR A 580 16.62 -22.45 3.57
CA TYR A 580 15.34 -23.16 3.47
C TYR A 580 15.60 -24.66 3.46
N LYS A 581 14.86 -25.43 4.27
CA LYS A 581 14.86 -26.90 4.24
C LYS A 581 13.57 -27.34 3.58
N ASP A 582 13.67 -27.97 2.42
CA ASP A 582 12.50 -28.44 1.68
C ASP A 582 11.81 -29.63 2.36
N ASP A 583 10.66 -30.03 1.83
CA ASP A 583 9.83 -31.09 2.42
C ASP A 583 10.52 -32.47 2.39
N ASN A 584 11.54 -32.64 1.54
CA ASN A 584 12.38 -33.84 1.47
C ASN A 584 13.60 -33.75 2.41
N GLY A 585 13.72 -32.67 3.18
CA GLY A 585 14.84 -32.42 4.09
C GLY A 585 16.09 -31.86 3.44
N LYS A 586 16.07 -31.56 2.14
CA LYS A 586 17.23 -31.00 1.44
C LYS A 586 17.31 -29.49 1.72
N VAL A 587 18.53 -29.04 1.99
CA VAL A 587 18.83 -27.65 2.36
C VAL A 587 19.21 -26.85 1.13
N HIS A 588 18.68 -25.64 1.05
CA HIS A 588 18.97 -24.62 0.03
C HIS A 588 19.48 -23.36 0.71
N LYS A 589 20.60 -22.81 0.24
CA LYS A 589 21.24 -21.63 0.84
C LYS A 589 21.33 -20.47 -0.13
N TYR A 590 20.92 -19.31 0.32
CA TYR A 590 20.96 -18.04 -0.41
C TYR A 590 21.67 -16.97 0.42
N SER A 591 22.10 -15.90 -0.25
CA SER A 591 22.45 -14.65 0.41
C SER A 591 21.23 -14.10 1.14
N ALA A 592 21.33 -13.84 2.46
CA ALA A 592 20.29 -13.11 3.18
C ALA A 592 20.31 -11.60 2.92
N ILE A 593 21.29 -11.11 2.15
CA ILE A 593 21.41 -9.71 1.78
C ILE A 593 20.46 -9.40 0.62
N CYS A 594 19.44 -8.59 0.90
CA CYS A 594 18.51 -8.08 -0.08
C CYS A 594 19.26 -7.32 -1.20
N PRO A 595 19.03 -7.64 -2.49
CA PRO A 595 19.74 -7.01 -3.60
C PRO A 595 19.39 -5.54 -3.80
N HIS A 596 18.28 -5.04 -3.23
CA HIS A 596 17.86 -3.63 -3.31
C HIS A 596 18.84 -2.69 -2.59
N LEU A 597 18.82 -2.65 -1.25
CA LEU A 597 19.65 -1.76 -0.43
C LEU A 597 20.39 -2.48 0.71
N LYS A 598 20.71 -3.76 0.49
CA LYS A 598 21.55 -4.58 1.36
C LYS A 598 21.01 -4.80 2.78
N GLY A 599 19.70 -4.66 2.98
CA GLY A 599 19.05 -5.12 4.21
C GLY A 599 19.15 -6.63 4.38
N VAL A 600 19.08 -7.11 5.61
CA VAL A 600 19.09 -8.55 5.91
C VAL A 600 17.64 -9.04 5.99
N VAL A 601 17.28 -10.03 5.19
CA VAL A 601 15.92 -10.59 5.16
C VAL A 601 15.60 -11.39 6.45
N CYS A 602 14.35 -11.80 6.61
CA CYS A 602 13.87 -12.65 7.69
C CYS A 602 12.85 -13.66 7.16
N TRP A 603 12.73 -14.81 7.82
CA TRP A 603 11.78 -15.83 7.41
C TRP A 603 10.35 -15.47 7.82
N ASN A 604 9.43 -15.50 6.86
CA ASN A 604 7.99 -15.42 7.07
C ASN A 604 7.42 -16.85 7.03
N ALA A 605 7.01 -17.34 8.20
CA ALA A 605 6.54 -18.72 8.33
C ALA A 605 5.14 -18.95 7.75
N ALA A 606 4.28 -17.93 7.78
CA ALA A 606 2.93 -17.99 7.21
C ALA A 606 2.97 -18.11 5.68
N GLU A 607 3.84 -17.33 5.04
CA GLU A 607 3.90 -17.23 3.57
C GLU A 607 5.00 -18.08 2.94
N LYS A 608 5.86 -18.70 3.76
CA LYS A 608 7.06 -19.44 3.33
C LYS A 608 7.95 -18.60 2.41
N SER A 609 8.22 -17.37 2.83
CA SER A 609 9.00 -16.38 2.08
C SER A 609 10.11 -15.79 2.96
N PHE A 610 11.09 -15.16 2.31
CA PHE A 610 12.05 -14.28 2.97
C PHE A 610 11.64 -12.83 2.72
N ASP A 611 11.37 -12.10 3.79
CA ASP A 611 10.87 -10.73 3.72
C ASP A 611 11.94 -9.75 4.22
N CYS A 612 12.07 -8.61 3.54
CA CYS A 612 13.06 -7.58 3.83
C CYS A 612 12.43 -6.48 4.69
N PRO A 613 12.81 -6.34 5.97
CA PRO A 613 12.17 -5.41 6.90
C PRO A 613 12.51 -3.93 6.64
N VAL A 614 13.35 -3.61 5.64
CA VAL A 614 13.72 -2.22 5.32
C VAL A 614 12.69 -1.55 4.44
N HIS A 615 12.39 -2.19 3.31
CA HIS A 615 11.65 -1.60 2.20
C HIS A 615 10.60 -2.56 1.62
N GLY A 616 10.26 -3.64 2.35
CA GLY A 616 9.18 -4.55 1.95
C GLY A 616 9.50 -5.56 0.85
N SER A 617 10.73 -5.66 0.33
CA SER A 617 11.04 -6.69 -0.69
C SER A 617 10.80 -8.10 -0.18
N ARG A 618 10.16 -8.95 -0.99
CA ARG A 618 9.86 -10.34 -0.63
C ARG A 618 10.45 -11.30 -1.65
N PHE A 619 10.91 -12.44 -1.14
CA PHE A 619 11.51 -13.51 -1.93
C PHE A 619 10.85 -14.85 -1.59
N SER A 620 10.61 -15.71 -2.57
CA SER A 620 10.10 -17.06 -2.31
C SER A 620 11.08 -17.87 -1.44
N LYS A 621 10.66 -19.05 -0.99
CA LYS A 621 11.55 -20.02 -0.32
C LYS A 621 12.73 -20.46 -1.21
N GLU A 622 12.61 -20.37 -2.53
CA GLU A 622 13.67 -20.56 -3.52
C GLU A 622 14.49 -19.28 -3.81
N GLY A 623 14.21 -18.18 -3.13
CA GLY A 623 14.91 -16.90 -3.29
C GLY A 623 14.49 -16.09 -4.53
N ILE A 624 13.39 -16.45 -5.21
CA ILE A 624 12.86 -15.70 -6.35
C ILE A 624 12.22 -14.39 -5.86
N CYS A 625 12.49 -13.26 -6.51
CA CYS A 625 11.88 -11.98 -6.15
C CYS A 625 10.39 -11.97 -6.49
N VAL A 626 9.55 -12.00 -5.44
CA VAL A 626 8.09 -12.04 -5.56
C VAL A 626 7.44 -10.68 -5.33
N ASP A 627 8.10 -9.78 -4.59
CA ASP A 627 7.63 -8.41 -4.40
C ASP A 627 8.81 -7.42 -4.30
N GLY A 628 8.59 -6.22 -4.85
CA GLY A 628 9.57 -5.15 -4.98
C GLY A 628 9.87 -4.43 -3.65
N PRO A 629 10.81 -3.46 -3.63
CA PRO A 629 11.49 -2.83 -4.77
C PRO A 629 12.74 -3.58 -5.28
N ALA A 630 13.07 -4.74 -4.72
CA ALA A 630 14.14 -5.56 -5.27
C ALA A 630 13.84 -5.93 -6.74
N LYS A 631 14.88 -5.87 -7.58
CA LYS A 631 14.78 -6.18 -9.01
C LYS A 631 15.35 -7.54 -9.36
N ALA A 632 16.01 -8.20 -8.42
CA ALA A 632 16.75 -9.43 -8.67
C ALA A 632 16.44 -10.43 -7.56
N ASN A 633 16.65 -11.71 -7.85
CA ASN A 633 16.53 -12.79 -6.90
C ASN A 633 17.62 -12.70 -5.81
N LEU A 634 17.45 -13.42 -4.70
CA LEU A 634 18.53 -13.66 -3.75
C LEU A 634 19.60 -14.51 -4.43
N SER A 635 20.87 -14.13 -4.28
CA SER A 635 21.97 -14.89 -4.90
C SER A 635 22.13 -16.27 -4.23
N PRO A 636 22.19 -17.38 -4.98
CA PRO A 636 22.42 -18.70 -4.41
C PRO A 636 23.85 -18.82 -3.84
N PHE A 637 24.00 -19.60 -2.76
CA PHE A 637 25.30 -19.94 -2.16
C PHE A 637 25.71 -21.41 -2.38
N ASP A 638 24.80 -22.26 -2.85
CA ASP A 638 25.09 -23.65 -3.20
C ASP A 638 24.38 -24.09 -4.49
N GLU A 639 24.81 -25.24 -5.02
CA GLU A 639 24.28 -25.82 -6.26
C GLU A 639 22.80 -26.23 -6.13
N ALA A 640 22.34 -26.55 -4.91
CA ALA A 640 20.95 -26.88 -4.65
C ALA A 640 20.05 -25.66 -4.88
N ALA A 641 20.43 -24.53 -4.29
CA ALA A 641 19.76 -23.24 -4.44
C ALA A 641 19.78 -22.74 -5.89
N GLU A 642 20.91 -22.89 -6.59
CA GLU A 642 21.03 -22.50 -8.00
C GLU A 642 20.07 -23.31 -8.89
N LYS A 643 20.02 -24.64 -8.73
CA LYS A 643 19.09 -25.50 -9.48
C LYS A 643 17.63 -25.20 -9.15
N ALA A 644 17.32 -24.92 -7.89
CA ALA A 644 15.96 -24.57 -7.48
C ALA A 644 15.49 -23.27 -8.16
N GLN A 645 16.34 -22.25 -8.22
CA GLN A 645 16.01 -21.00 -8.93
C GLN A 645 15.88 -21.21 -10.44
N GLN A 646 16.83 -21.91 -11.06
CA GLN A 646 16.80 -22.19 -12.49
C GLN A 646 15.54 -22.98 -12.89
N GLY A 647 15.12 -23.94 -12.08
CA GLY A 647 13.89 -24.71 -12.32
C GLY A 647 12.62 -23.85 -12.33
N MET A 648 12.64 -22.70 -11.66
CA MET A 648 11.53 -21.75 -11.66
C MET A 648 11.53 -20.80 -12.84
N THR A 649 12.72 -20.44 -13.33
CA THR A 649 12.87 -19.50 -14.45
C THR A 649 12.84 -20.20 -15.82
N ALA A 650 13.31 -21.45 -15.92
CA ALA A 650 13.51 -22.18 -17.18
C ALA A 650 12.21 -22.66 -17.87
N TRP A 651 11.04 -22.44 -17.27
CA TRP A 651 9.74 -22.71 -17.90
C TRP A 651 9.08 -21.45 -18.50
N ALA A 652 9.68 -20.26 -18.30
CA ALA A 652 9.24 -19.01 -18.93
C ALA A 652 9.80 -18.83 -20.35
N GLU A 653 10.70 -19.71 -20.79
CA GLU A 653 11.19 -19.85 -22.18
C GLU A 653 10.42 -20.97 -22.89
#